data_AF-A0A317MN61-F1
#
_entry.id   AF-A0A317MN61-F1
#
_cell.length_a   1.000
_cell.length_b   1.000
_cell.length_c   1.000
_cell.angle_alpha   90.00
_cell.angle_beta   90.00
_cell.angle_gamma   90.00
#
_symmetry.space_group_name_H-M   'P 1'
#
loop_
_entity.id
_entity.type
_entity.pdbx_description
1 polymer ?
#
loop_
_entity_poly.entity_id
_entity_poly.type
_entity_poly.pdbx_seq_one_letter_code
_entity_poly.pdbx_strand_id
1 'polypeptide(L)'
;MEVTVRIEKVSIPTYKTGTPEKHPMFLEKRVYQGSSGVVYPHPVIEQIADEKTMQEYTAVFLENEFLLIMLLPELGGRVQRAYDKIRQRDFVYYNQVIKPALVGLAGPWISGGIEFNWPQHHRPSTFQAVDFTTEENADGSKTVWVNEVEVMFRTKGMAGFTLYPDKAYLEIKGKLFNRTLFPQTFLWWANPAVKVNDHYQSVFPPDVYAVFDHGKRDVSDFPVATGTYYKVDYSPGTDISRYHTIPVPTSYMAIRSEYDFMGCYEHDTQAGMLHVADHHVSPGKKQWTWGNGDFGYAWDRNLTDEDGPYIELMTGMFTDNQPDFSWLQPNEGKTFEQYFMPYAQTGVVKNATKEAMLNMEWEEQQLTIKVYATALYKNASIRLLKNGEEVKQFPASLSPYAPFSATFDCGANVVKEDWKVIVADEAGHVLVSWQPAPPVEHEIPAPATAAKLPQDIEQVEELYLNGHHLEQYRHATFNPIDYYEEGLRRSPGDIRCNNAMGLLLLRRGQFSKAEPYFRTAIKTMTSRNPNPYDGEVYYNLGCSLFLQGKKAEAYDIFFKATWNDAWQHSGFLMLARIAASNQKWDDALSLAKKSLVRNYHNHTARHLQTIILREKGLTADAIEFAKASLEIDPFNYGCLFEWYLATNDHDVLDRLRTLMRGSVNNYLELSLDYAHAGCYAVAIDVLASYIKVHGATSPLLHYYMGWFATCNNAPEQAATYYELAAKEAPGYCFPNKVEEVIILQSALANNPSDAKAAYYLGNLWYDKRQYTEAIACWEKSVSLDDTFATVHRNLSLAYYNKLDKKAQAVISMEQAFTLAPDDARILMELDQLYKITGRSSQERLALLENNMQLVETRDDLYLERITLYNNLGEFEQARQLLSQRQFHPWEGGEGKVVGQFILCHTALAKQAILQEDFQEALTLLQALSRYPDNLGEGKLYGAQENDINYLLGCAYAGLGQAATAKEHFMAATVGISEPVQAIYYNDPQPDKIVYQALAWQQLGQPEKAKQIFERFIQFGKAHLKDTIRIDYFAVSLPDMLVFDIDLNQRNRIHCLYLMGLGHLGLQQEQEGQQYLDEVLALDVNHQGATFNPFTKTIQC
;
A
#
# COMPACT_ATOMS: atom_id res chain seq x y z
N MET A 1 1.76 -10.31 40.40
CA MET A 1 2.20 -10.22 39.00
C MET A 1 2.28 -8.74 38.68
N GLU A 2 3.31 -8.28 37.99
CA GLU A 2 3.53 -6.87 37.65
C GLU A 2 3.77 -6.75 36.15
N VAL A 3 3.28 -5.66 35.54
CA VAL A 3 3.62 -5.29 34.17
C VAL A 3 4.72 -4.24 34.21
N THR A 4 5.79 -4.44 33.44
CA THR A 4 6.91 -3.50 33.37
C THR A 4 7.01 -2.90 31.97
N VAL A 5 7.42 -1.62 31.92
CA VAL A 5 7.76 -0.93 30.67
C VAL A 5 9.19 -0.45 30.78
N ARG A 6 10.03 -0.79 29.79
CA ARG A 6 11.44 -0.41 29.74
C ARG A 6 11.75 0.21 28.39
N ILE A 7 12.43 1.35 28.38
CA ILE A 7 12.89 2.02 27.15
C ILE A 7 14.42 1.91 27.13
N GLU A 8 14.97 1.27 26.10
CA GLU A 8 16.41 1.06 25.97
C GLU A 8 16.88 1.17 24.51
N LYS A 9 18.18 1.40 24.33
CA LYS A 9 18.81 1.32 23.02
C LYS A 9 19.20 -0.13 22.74
N VAL A 10 18.74 -0.65 21.60
CA VAL A 10 19.10 -1.98 21.11
C VAL A 10 19.91 -1.84 19.83
N SER A 11 20.93 -2.67 19.68
CA SER A 11 21.74 -2.69 18.46
C SER A 11 21.27 -3.84 17.58
N ILE A 12 20.76 -3.53 16.39
CA ILE A 12 20.25 -4.51 15.43
C ILE A 12 21.08 -4.37 14.14
N PRO A 13 21.52 -5.48 13.51
CA PRO A 13 22.08 -5.43 12.17
C PRO A 13 21.06 -4.85 11.17
N THR A 14 21.45 -3.83 10.41
CA THR A 14 20.57 -3.10 9.51
C THR A 14 21.23 -2.84 8.16
N TYR A 15 20.54 -3.25 7.09
CA TYR A 15 20.79 -2.78 5.73
C TYR A 15 20.13 -1.41 5.57
N LYS A 16 20.96 -0.37 5.43
CA LYS A 16 20.48 1.01 5.40
C LYS A 16 19.76 1.31 4.09
N THR A 17 18.76 2.18 4.19
CA THR A 17 18.12 2.79 3.03
C THR A 17 18.99 3.90 2.47
N GLY A 18 18.93 4.11 1.14
CA GLY A 18 19.54 5.26 0.48
C GLY A 18 18.87 6.59 0.83
N THR A 19 19.38 7.66 0.23
CA THR A 19 18.82 9.01 0.41
C THR A 19 17.44 9.10 -0.26
N PRO A 20 16.40 9.62 0.42
CA PRO A 20 15.09 9.84 -0.20
C PRO A 20 15.18 10.81 -1.38
N GLU A 21 14.27 10.68 -2.33
CA GLU A 21 14.29 11.52 -3.52
C GLU A 21 13.88 12.96 -3.24
N LYS A 22 14.72 13.89 -3.69
CA LYS A 22 14.50 15.33 -3.51
C LYS A 22 13.45 15.91 -4.46
N HIS A 23 13.20 15.23 -5.59
CA HIS A 23 12.22 15.64 -6.61
C HIS A 23 10.84 15.04 -6.31
N PRO A 24 9.74 15.76 -6.59
CA PRO A 24 8.41 15.22 -6.42
C PRO A 24 8.11 14.11 -7.44
N MET A 25 7.33 13.12 -7.01
CA MET A 25 6.97 11.93 -7.77
C MET A 25 5.47 11.88 -8.05
N PHE A 26 5.07 12.07 -9.31
CA PHE A 26 3.67 12.12 -9.74
C PHE A 26 3.24 10.82 -10.43
N LEU A 27 3.00 9.77 -9.64
CA LEU A 27 2.71 8.41 -10.13
C LEU A 27 1.19 8.15 -10.28
N GLU A 28 0.53 8.92 -11.14
CA GLU A 28 -0.94 8.94 -11.22
C GLU A 28 -1.60 7.63 -11.66
N LYS A 29 -0.90 6.83 -12.47
CA LYS A 29 -1.38 5.58 -13.06
C LYS A 29 -0.78 4.33 -12.41
N ARG A 30 0.08 4.49 -11.39
CA ARG A 30 0.64 3.35 -10.65
C ARG A 30 -0.51 2.65 -9.93
N VAL A 31 -0.65 1.36 -10.19
CA VAL A 31 -1.58 0.49 -9.47
C VAL A 31 -0.81 -0.19 -8.35
N TYR A 32 -1.28 -0.02 -7.11
CA TYR A 32 -0.64 -0.54 -5.92
C TYR A 32 -1.68 -1.23 -5.03
N GLN A 33 -1.58 -2.54 -4.89
CA GLN A 33 -2.52 -3.38 -4.12
C GLN A 33 -3.99 -3.14 -4.51
N GLY A 34 -4.27 -3.02 -5.81
CA GLY A 34 -5.58 -2.73 -6.38
C GLY A 34 -6.08 -1.29 -6.24
N SER A 35 -5.27 -0.41 -5.63
CA SER A 35 -5.59 1.01 -5.41
C SER A 35 -4.56 1.91 -6.10
N SER A 36 -4.66 3.21 -5.88
CA SER A 36 -3.71 4.20 -6.38
C SER A 36 -2.38 4.12 -5.63
N GLY A 37 -1.29 3.96 -6.39
CA GLY A 37 0.09 3.98 -5.92
C GLY A 37 0.71 5.38 -5.89
N VAL A 38 -0.11 6.44 -5.76
CA VAL A 38 0.39 7.81 -5.61
C VAL A 38 1.19 7.92 -4.32
N VAL A 39 2.37 8.55 -4.42
CA VAL A 39 3.32 8.70 -3.31
C VAL A 39 3.43 10.14 -2.83
N TYR A 40 3.10 11.13 -3.66
CA TYR A 40 3.09 12.53 -3.27
C TYR A 40 2.15 12.74 -2.07
N PRO A 41 2.58 13.42 -0.98
CA PRO A 41 3.77 14.27 -0.83
C PRO A 41 4.96 13.58 -0.13
N HIS A 42 5.08 12.27 -0.15
CA HIS A 42 6.24 11.58 0.42
C HIS A 42 7.39 11.52 -0.59
N PRO A 43 8.65 11.74 -0.16
CA PRO A 43 9.80 11.36 -0.96
C PRO A 43 9.87 9.83 -1.07
N VAL A 44 10.31 9.34 -2.22
CA VAL A 44 10.51 7.90 -2.47
C VAL A 44 11.97 7.54 -2.21
N ILE A 45 12.23 6.39 -1.61
CA ILE A 45 13.58 5.83 -1.52
C ILE A 45 13.66 4.64 -2.48
N GLU A 46 14.71 4.60 -3.30
CA GLU A 46 14.87 3.61 -4.38
C GLU A 46 16.19 2.83 -4.29
N GLN A 47 16.85 2.88 -3.14
CA GLN A 47 18.16 2.25 -2.92
C GLN A 47 18.20 1.60 -1.54
N ILE A 48 18.82 0.42 -1.49
CA ILE A 48 19.16 -0.32 -0.27
C ILE A 48 20.66 -0.61 -0.31
N ALA A 49 21.33 -0.55 0.83
CA ALA A 49 22.75 -0.87 0.93
C ALA A 49 23.00 -2.38 0.79
N ASP A 50 24.13 -2.76 0.19
CA ASP A 50 24.54 -4.17 0.04
C ASP A 50 25.01 -4.82 1.35
N GLU A 51 25.47 -4.01 2.31
CA GLU A 51 26.06 -4.47 3.56
C GLU A 51 25.27 -3.94 4.77
N LYS A 52 25.05 -4.84 5.74
CA LYS A 52 24.46 -4.47 7.02
C LYS A 52 25.48 -3.83 7.95
N THR A 53 25.02 -2.84 8.72
CA THR A 53 25.78 -2.22 9.81
C THR A 53 25.00 -2.34 11.10
N MET A 54 25.68 -2.39 12.24
CA MET A 54 24.99 -2.31 13.53
C MET A 54 24.38 -0.91 13.68
N GLN A 55 23.07 -0.85 13.85
CA GLN A 55 22.33 0.39 14.09
C GLN A 55 21.62 0.33 15.44
N GLU A 56 21.71 1.43 16.18
CA GLU A 56 20.99 1.58 17.44
C GLU A 56 19.56 2.06 17.17
N TYR A 57 18.59 1.37 17.76
CA TYR A 57 17.19 1.76 17.76
C TYR A 57 16.69 1.99 19.18
N THR A 58 15.77 2.92 19.35
CA THR A 58 14.99 3.01 20.60
C THR A 58 13.94 1.90 20.62
N ALA A 59 14.08 0.95 21.54
CA ALA A 59 13.10 -0.11 21.77
C ALA A 59 12.29 0.18 23.04
N VAL A 60 10.99 -0.10 22.97
CA VAL A 60 10.09 -0.08 24.14
C VAL A 60 9.67 -1.51 24.42
N PHE A 61 10.07 -2.04 25.57
CA PHE A 61 9.70 -3.36 26.03
C PHE A 61 8.51 -3.26 26.98
N LEU A 62 7.49 -4.07 26.71
CA LEU A 62 6.32 -4.26 27.55
C LEU A 62 6.29 -5.74 27.97
N GLU A 63 6.34 -6.00 29.28
CA GLU A 63 6.56 -7.35 29.79
C GLU A 63 5.69 -7.66 31.00
N ASN A 64 5.12 -8.87 31.05
CA ASN A 64 4.46 -9.44 32.23
C ASN A 64 5.01 -10.86 32.52
N GLU A 65 4.29 -11.66 33.32
CA GLU A 65 4.71 -13.02 33.65
C GLU A 65 4.76 -13.95 32.43
N PHE A 66 3.90 -13.73 31.43
CA PHE A 66 3.67 -14.63 30.30
C PHE A 66 4.33 -14.15 29.00
N LEU A 67 4.33 -12.85 28.75
CA LEU A 67 4.70 -12.27 27.46
C LEU A 67 5.79 -11.21 27.61
N LEU A 68 6.65 -11.15 26.59
CA LEU A 68 7.58 -10.04 26.34
C LEU A 68 7.30 -9.49 24.94
N ILE A 69 6.96 -8.20 24.87
CA ILE A 69 6.66 -7.48 23.64
C ILE A 69 7.73 -6.41 23.44
N MET A 70 8.31 -6.34 22.23
CA MET A 70 9.28 -5.33 21.84
C MET A 70 8.68 -4.47 20.71
N LEU A 71 8.61 -3.17 20.95
CA LEU A 71 8.17 -2.19 19.96
C LEU A 71 9.32 -1.35 19.45
N LEU A 72 9.28 -0.98 18.16
CA LEU A 72 10.24 -0.07 17.53
C LEU A 72 9.52 1.18 17.01
N PRO A 73 9.39 2.25 17.84
CA PRO A 73 8.84 3.53 17.40
C PRO A 73 9.54 4.14 16.19
N GLU A 74 10.84 3.87 16.02
CA GLU A 74 11.63 4.39 14.90
C GLU A 74 11.36 3.69 13.56
N LEU A 75 10.64 2.56 13.56
CA LEU A 75 10.25 1.78 12.37
C LEU A 75 8.72 1.58 12.34
N GLY A 76 7.99 2.68 12.16
CA GLY A 76 6.53 2.67 12.04
C GLY A 76 5.78 2.35 13.33
N GLY A 77 6.45 2.26 14.49
CA GLY A 77 5.81 1.85 15.74
C GLY A 77 5.36 0.40 15.74
N ARG A 78 6.00 -0.45 14.93
CA ARG A 78 5.65 -1.87 14.79
C ARG A 78 5.99 -2.66 16.06
N VAL A 79 5.31 -3.78 16.23
CA VAL A 79 5.73 -4.82 17.18
C VAL A 79 6.84 -5.61 16.49
N GLN A 80 8.09 -5.46 16.92
CA GLN A 80 9.23 -6.19 16.34
C GLN A 80 9.29 -7.63 16.84
N ARG A 81 8.89 -7.86 18.09
CA ARG A 81 8.95 -9.18 18.73
C ARG A 81 7.78 -9.37 19.67
N ALA A 82 7.16 -10.54 19.63
CA ALA A 82 6.20 -10.99 20.62
C ALA A 82 6.55 -12.41 21.06
N TYR A 83 7.03 -12.53 22.30
CA TYR A 83 7.64 -13.74 22.84
C TYR A 83 6.78 -14.34 23.95
N ASP A 84 6.49 -15.63 23.83
CA ASP A 84 5.85 -16.46 24.85
C ASP A 84 6.91 -17.01 25.81
N LYS A 85 6.90 -16.51 27.05
CA LYS A 85 7.84 -16.90 28.11
C LYS A 85 7.55 -18.31 28.66
N ILE A 86 6.34 -18.84 28.46
CA ILE A 86 5.95 -20.17 28.94
C ILE A 86 6.54 -21.24 28.02
N ARG A 87 6.36 -21.07 26.71
CA ARG A 87 6.86 -22.01 25.69
C ARG A 87 8.24 -21.65 25.15
N GLN A 88 8.80 -20.53 25.60
CA GLN A 88 10.10 -20.03 25.22
C GLN A 88 10.27 -19.83 23.70
N ARG A 89 9.23 -19.31 23.05
CA ARG A 89 9.20 -19.11 21.60
C ARG A 89 8.60 -17.77 21.20
N ASP A 90 9.00 -17.29 20.04
CA ASP A 90 8.34 -16.17 19.38
C ASP A 90 7.07 -16.67 18.69
N PHE A 91 5.90 -16.13 19.07
CA PHE A 91 4.61 -16.44 18.45
C PHE A 91 4.24 -15.44 17.34
N VAL A 92 5.02 -14.37 17.23
CA VAL A 92 5.10 -13.48 16.07
C VAL A 92 6.53 -13.56 15.55
N TYR A 93 6.71 -13.70 14.25
CA TYR A 93 8.00 -13.86 13.59
C TYR A 93 8.98 -12.74 13.95
N TYR A 94 10.06 -13.09 14.65
CA TYR A 94 11.11 -12.16 15.04
C TYR A 94 12.22 -12.18 13.99
N ASN A 95 12.26 -11.15 13.14
CA ASN A 95 13.39 -10.92 12.23
C ASN A 95 14.54 -10.27 13.01
N GLN A 96 15.69 -10.93 13.05
CA GLN A 96 16.87 -10.48 13.80
C GLN A 96 17.69 -9.43 13.04
N VAL A 97 17.34 -9.17 11.77
CA VAL A 97 17.96 -8.15 10.92
C VAL A 97 16.89 -7.17 10.41
N ILE A 98 17.23 -5.89 10.30
CA ILE A 98 16.42 -4.91 9.57
C ILE A 98 16.91 -4.90 8.12
N LYS A 99 16.25 -5.68 7.27
CA LYS A 99 16.59 -5.81 5.85
C LYS A 99 15.43 -5.36 4.97
N PRO A 100 15.40 -4.08 4.56
CA PRO A 100 14.30 -3.55 3.78
C PRO A 100 14.37 -4.00 2.32
N ALA A 101 13.21 -4.25 1.72
CA ALA A 101 13.02 -4.37 0.28
C ALA A 101 12.22 -3.17 -0.25
N LEU A 102 12.32 -2.89 -1.54
CA LEU A 102 11.67 -1.75 -2.19
C LEU A 102 10.21 -2.07 -2.61
N VAL A 103 9.39 -2.52 -1.65
CA VAL A 103 7.98 -2.95 -1.85
C VAL A 103 6.94 -2.07 -1.15
N GLY A 104 7.38 -1.23 -0.20
CA GLY A 104 6.51 -0.27 0.48
C GLY A 104 6.08 0.86 -0.47
N LEU A 105 5.00 1.57 -0.13
CA LEU A 105 4.46 2.61 -1.00
C LEU A 105 5.50 3.70 -1.34
N ALA A 106 6.32 4.10 -0.35
CA ALA A 106 7.45 5.03 -0.50
C ALA A 106 8.83 4.34 -0.71
N GLY A 107 8.82 3.03 -1.01
CA GLY A 107 10.01 2.21 -1.23
C GLY A 107 10.27 1.21 -0.08
N PRO A 108 10.94 1.58 1.01
CA PRO A 108 11.42 0.62 2.00
C PRO A 108 10.28 -0.02 2.81
N TRP A 109 10.33 -1.33 2.91
CA TRP A 109 9.46 -2.14 3.77
C TRP A 109 10.24 -3.34 4.31
N ILE A 110 9.92 -3.81 5.52
CA ILE A 110 10.61 -4.90 6.20
C ILE A 110 9.64 -6.00 6.64
N SER A 111 10.07 -7.26 6.51
CA SER A 111 9.31 -8.41 6.99
C SER A 111 9.31 -8.54 8.52
N GLY A 112 8.44 -9.40 9.02
CA GLY A 112 8.39 -9.78 10.44
C GLY A 112 7.60 -8.84 11.35
N GLY A 113 7.40 -9.28 12.58
CA GLY A 113 6.68 -8.51 13.58
C GLY A 113 5.18 -8.38 13.28
N ILE A 114 4.56 -7.31 13.78
CA ILE A 114 3.21 -6.87 13.40
C ILE A 114 3.30 -5.48 12.76
N GLU A 115 3.01 -5.39 11.46
CA GLU A 115 2.83 -4.11 10.76
C GLU A 115 1.39 -3.61 10.90
N PHE A 116 1.20 -2.28 10.98
CA PHE A 116 -0.11 -1.63 11.00
C PHE A 116 -0.32 -0.80 9.74
N ASN A 117 -1.17 -1.29 8.84
CA ASN A 117 -1.50 -0.65 7.59
C ASN A 117 -2.67 0.31 7.78
N TRP A 118 -2.36 1.60 7.75
CA TRP A 118 -3.34 2.67 7.82
C TRP A 118 -2.69 3.98 7.31
N PRO A 119 -3.43 4.88 6.65
CA PRO A 119 -4.78 4.71 6.12
C PRO A 119 -4.77 3.91 4.80
N GLN A 120 -3.61 3.39 4.37
CA GLN A 120 -3.41 2.58 3.17
C GLN A 120 -2.47 1.40 3.47
N HIS A 121 -2.49 0.40 2.59
CA HIS A 121 -1.56 -0.73 2.59
C HIS A 121 -0.12 -0.24 2.49
N HIS A 122 0.78 -0.88 3.25
CA HIS A 122 2.18 -0.51 3.43
C HIS A 122 2.35 1.01 3.50
N ARG A 123 1.72 1.60 4.52
CA ARG A 123 1.59 3.05 4.67
C ARG A 123 2.94 3.74 4.43
N PRO A 124 2.99 4.94 3.82
CA PRO A 124 4.25 5.57 3.43
C PRO A 124 5.29 5.71 4.57
N SER A 125 4.80 5.85 5.80
CA SER A 125 5.57 6.00 7.03
C SER A 125 5.89 4.67 7.74
N THR A 126 5.64 3.51 7.12
CA THR A 126 5.90 2.19 7.74
C THR A 126 7.36 2.00 8.16
N PHE A 127 8.29 2.66 7.46
CA PHE A 127 9.72 2.69 7.77
C PHE A 127 10.19 4.02 8.40
N GLN A 128 9.26 4.88 8.83
CA GLN A 128 9.56 6.16 9.46
C GLN A 128 9.27 6.12 10.96
N ALA A 129 9.95 6.99 11.71
CA ALA A 129 9.71 7.11 13.13
C ALA A 129 8.33 7.73 13.44
N VAL A 130 7.63 7.18 14.44
CA VAL A 130 6.33 7.65 14.94
C VAL A 130 6.44 8.18 16.37
N ASP A 131 5.45 8.97 16.78
CA ASP A 131 5.37 9.54 18.12
C ASP A 131 4.98 8.43 19.11
N PHE A 132 5.53 8.40 20.33
CA PHE A 132 5.15 7.38 21.31
C PHE A 132 5.16 7.90 22.76
N THR A 133 4.37 7.25 23.63
CA THR A 133 4.35 7.50 25.07
C THR A 133 3.87 6.27 25.83
N THR A 134 3.88 6.32 27.17
CA THR A 134 3.52 5.20 28.04
C THR A 134 2.49 5.63 29.06
N GLU A 135 1.60 4.72 29.42
CA GLU A 135 0.51 4.93 30.38
C GLU A 135 0.46 3.76 31.38
N GLU A 136 0.18 4.07 32.64
CA GLU A 136 -0.06 3.08 33.71
C GLU A 136 -1.53 3.19 34.13
N ASN A 137 -2.23 2.06 34.08
CA ASN A 137 -3.66 1.99 34.32
C ASN A 137 -3.96 1.61 35.78
N ALA A 138 -5.16 1.94 36.25
CA ALA A 138 -5.58 1.71 37.63
C ALA A 138 -5.64 0.21 38.03
N ASP A 139 -5.77 -0.70 37.06
CA ASP A 139 -5.77 -2.16 37.26
C ASP A 139 -4.34 -2.78 37.26
N GLY A 140 -3.30 -1.94 37.15
CA GLY A 140 -1.90 -2.36 37.08
C GLY A 140 -1.45 -2.81 35.69
N SER A 141 -2.33 -2.78 34.68
CA SER A 141 -1.91 -2.91 33.28
C SER A 141 -1.12 -1.68 32.83
N LYS A 142 -0.30 -1.86 31.80
CA LYS A 142 0.47 -0.75 31.20
C LYS A 142 0.26 -0.74 29.70
N THR A 143 0.17 0.47 29.15
CA THR A 143 -0.06 0.70 27.73
C THR A 143 1.09 1.49 27.12
N VAL A 144 1.63 1.01 26.00
CA VAL A 144 2.51 1.80 25.14
C VAL A 144 1.66 2.35 24.00
N TRP A 145 1.62 3.66 23.82
CA TRP A 145 0.91 4.30 22.72
C TRP A 145 1.88 4.71 21.64
N VAL A 146 1.53 4.45 20.38
CA VAL A 146 2.14 5.08 19.20
C VAL A 146 1.13 5.93 18.47
N ASN A 147 1.61 6.98 17.80
CA ASN A 147 0.78 7.99 17.15
C ASN A 147 1.44 8.56 15.89
N GLU A 148 0.60 8.84 14.89
CA GLU A 148 0.99 9.55 13.69
C GLU A 148 -0.12 10.49 13.20
N VAL A 149 0.29 11.65 12.68
CA VAL A 149 -0.53 12.49 11.80
C VAL A 149 0.07 12.36 10.40
N GLU A 150 -0.52 11.49 9.58
CA GLU A 150 0.06 11.17 8.27
C GLU A 150 -0.11 12.34 7.30
N VAL A 151 0.82 12.47 6.35
CA VAL A 151 0.96 13.69 5.56
C VAL A 151 0.01 13.70 4.35
N MET A 152 -0.31 12.54 3.78
CA MET A 152 -1.01 12.41 2.50
C MET A 152 -2.50 12.78 2.60
N PHE A 153 -3.23 12.22 3.57
CA PHE A 153 -4.66 12.45 3.81
C PHE A 153 -4.94 13.25 5.10
N ARG A 154 -3.90 13.62 5.85
CA ARG A 154 -3.95 14.41 7.09
C ARG A 154 -4.83 13.80 8.18
N THR A 155 -5.03 12.49 8.13
CA THR A 155 -5.70 11.70 9.15
C THR A 155 -4.74 11.41 10.31
N LYS A 156 -5.28 11.09 11.48
CA LYS A 156 -4.52 10.72 12.68
C LYS A 156 -4.80 9.25 13.02
N GLY A 157 -3.74 8.49 13.29
CA GLY A 157 -3.80 7.08 13.63
C GLY A 157 -3.01 6.81 14.89
N MET A 158 -3.60 6.05 15.82
CA MET A 158 -2.97 5.64 17.07
C MET A 158 -3.18 4.14 17.30
N ALA A 159 -2.17 3.50 17.87
CA ALA A 159 -2.25 2.13 18.39
C ALA A 159 -1.76 2.11 19.84
N GLY A 160 -2.57 1.57 20.74
CA GLY A 160 -2.22 1.34 22.14
C GLY A 160 -1.98 -0.15 22.38
N PHE A 161 -0.81 -0.50 22.91
CA PHE A 161 -0.39 -1.86 23.19
C PHE A 161 -0.43 -2.12 24.69
N THR A 162 -1.36 -2.96 25.14
CA THR A 162 -1.60 -3.18 26.57
C THR A 162 -1.28 -4.61 26.98
N LEU A 163 -0.52 -4.76 28.05
CA LEU A 163 -0.39 -6.01 28.80
C LEU A 163 -1.03 -5.84 30.17
N TYR A 164 -1.72 -6.89 30.61
CA TYR A 164 -2.33 -6.98 31.93
C TYR A 164 -1.45 -7.86 32.84
N PRO A 165 -1.46 -7.65 34.17
CA PRO A 165 -0.62 -8.43 35.07
C PRO A 165 -0.84 -9.95 34.99
N ASP A 166 -2.08 -10.38 34.77
CA ASP A 166 -2.53 -11.78 34.89
C ASP A 166 -3.02 -12.41 33.57
N LYS A 167 -2.76 -11.78 32.42
CA LYS A 167 -3.23 -12.23 31.10
C LYS A 167 -2.08 -12.53 30.13
N ALA A 168 -2.20 -13.64 29.40
CA ALA A 168 -1.28 -14.10 28.36
C ALA A 168 -1.74 -13.69 26.95
N TYR A 169 -2.12 -12.43 26.77
CA TYR A 169 -2.41 -11.84 25.46
C TYR A 169 -1.90 -10.39 25.39
N LEU A 170 -1.61 -9.94 24.17
CA LEU A 170 -1.42 -8.54 23.82
C LEU A 170 -2.74 -7.95 23.35
N GLU A 171 -3.24 -6.94 24.03
CA GLU A 171 -4.35 -6.11 23.53
C GLU A 171 -3.79 -4.96 22.69
N ILE A 172 -4.42 -4.72 21.54
CA ILE A 172 -4.15 -3.60 20.65
C ILE A 172 -5.42 -2.78 20.49
N LYS A 173 -5.36 -1.51 20.88
CA LYS A 173 -6.44 -0.54 20.72
C LYS A 173 -6.12 0.45 19.61
N GLY A 174 -6.88 0.40 18.51
CA GLY A 174 -6.78 1.37 17.43
C GLY A 174 -7.65 2.60 17.69
N LYS A 175 -7.12 3.80 17.43
CA LYS A 175 -7.90 5.04 17.39
C LYS A 175 -7.57 5.79 16.09
N LEU A 176 -8.57 5.96 15.23
CA LEU A 176 -8.45 6.69 13.97
C LEU A 176 -9.26 7.97 14.04
N PHE A 177 -8.76 9.06 13.48
CA PHE A 177 -9.46 10.35 13.48
C PHE A 177 -9.21 11.14 12.20
N ASN A 178 -10.28 11.64 11.57
CA ASN A 178 -10.19 12.52 10.41
C ASN A 178 -10.19 13.99 10.85
N ARG A 179 -9.03 14.65 10.71
CA ARG A 179 -8.83 16.06 11.10
C ARG A 179 -9.29 17.06 10.06
N THR A 180 -9.60 16.60 8.86
CA THR A 180 -9.76 17.45 7.69
C THR A 180 -11.18 17.95 7.54
N LEU A 181 -11.36 18.94 6.68
CA LEU A 181 -12.68 19.44 6.29
C LEU A 181 -13.47 18.44 5.45
N PHE A 182 -12.84 17.38 4.93
CA PHE A 182 -13.40 16.51 3.90
C PHE A 182 -13.54 15.08 4.42
N PRO A 183 -14.52 14.30 3.95
CA PRO A 183 -14.51 12.85 4.16
C PRO A 183 -13.18 12.28 3.65
N GLN A 184 -12.56 11.36 4.39
CA GLN A 184 -11.35 10.64 3.97
C GLN A 184 -11.68 9.16 3.89
N THR A 185 -10.98 8.45 3.01
CA THR A 185 -11.06 6.98 2.97
C THR A 185 -9.90 6.40 3.77
N PHE A 186 -10.10 5.25 4.39
CA PHE A 186 -9.06 4.55 5.12
C PHE A 186 -9.27 3.03 5.04
N LEU A 187 -8.18 2.28 5.18
CA LEU A 187 -8.22 0.88 5.59
C LEU A 187 -7.44 0.72 6.90
N TRP A 188 -7.72 -0.36 7.62
CA TRP A 188 -6.88 -0.82 8.71
C TRP A 188 -6.64 -2.33 8.58
N TRP A 189 -5.38 -2.72 8.55
CA TRP A 189 -4.96 -4.12 8.69
C TRP A 189 -3.80 -4.23 9.67
N ALA A 190 -3.92 -5.11 10.66
CA ALA A 190 -2.78 -5.56 11.46
C ALA A 190 -2.23 -6.85 10.83
N ASN A 191 -0.94 -6.86 10.51
CA ASN A 191 -0.26 -7.92 9.77
C ASN A 191 0.80 -8.61 10.64
N PRO A 192 0.42 -9.50 11.57
CA PRO A 192 1.39 -10.37 12.22
C PRO A 192 2.00 -11.34 11.21
N ALA A 193 3.32 -11.33 11.12
CA ALA A 193 4.08 -12.40 10.50
C ALA A 193 4.23 -13.57 11.48
N VAL A 194 4.18 -14.81 10.98
CA VAL A 194 4.43 -16.04 11.72
C VAL A 194 5.43 -16.90 10.97
N LYS A 195 6.34 -17.56 11.71
CA LYS A 195 7.32 -18.47 11.11
C LYS A 195 6.61 -19.69 10.54
N VAL A 196 7.08 -20.18 9.38
CA VAL A 196 6.48 -21.37 8.75
C VAL A 196 7.52 -22.44 8.44
N ASN A 197 7.04 -23.67 8.35
CA ASN A 197 7.77 -24.88 7.98
C ASN A 197 6.77 -25.93 7.45
N ASP A 198 7.23 -27.15 7.19
CA ASP A 198 6.38 -28.24 6.68
C ASP A 198 5.26 -28.69 7.66
N HIS A 199 5.36 -28.32 8.94
CA HIS A 199 4.38 -28.63 9.97
C HIS A 199 3.40 -27.49 10.26
N TYR A 200 3.51 -26.36 9.54
CA TYR A 200 2.62 -25.22 9.70
C TYR A 200 1.23 -25.47 9.11
N GLN A 201 0.20 -24.98 9.80
CA GLN A 201 -1.18 -24.93 9.32
C GLN A 201 -1.87 -23.62 9.68
N SER A 202 -2.56 -23.02 8.71
CA SER A 202 -3.47 -21.89 8.90
C SER A 202 -4.75 -22.33 9.61
N VAL A 203 -5.24 -21.53 10.55
CA VAL A 203 -6.46 -21.80 11.30
C VAL A 203 -7.47 -20.70 11.01
N PHE A 204 -8.39 -20.98 10.09
CA PHE A 204 -9.61 -20.18 9.91
C PHE A 204 -10.78 -20.81 10.66
N PRO A 205 -11.81 -20.00 11.03
CA PRO A 205 -13.01 -20.51 11.67
C PRO A 205 -13.69 -21.67 10.92
N PRO A 206 -14.39 -22.57 11.62
CA PRO A 206 -15.00 -23.75 11.00
C PRO A 206 -16.09 -23.47 9.95
N ASP A 207 -16.64 -22.26 9.91
CA ASP A 207 -17.64 -21.81 8.93
C ASP A 207 -17.03 -21.20 7.66
N VAL A 208 -15.70 -21.08 7.58
CA VAL A 208 -15.00 -20.63 6.37
C VAL A 208 -14.85 -21.81 5.40
N TYR A 209 -15.70 -21.82 4.37
CA TYR A 209 -15.71 -22.85 3.32
C TYR A 209 -15.10 -22.37 1.99
N ALA A 210 -14.86 -21.06 1.83
CA ALA A 210 -14.28 -20.47 0.62
C ALA A 210 -13.37 -19.29 0.96
N VAL A 211 -12.38 -19.06 0.09
CA VAL A 211 -11.43 -17.95 0.18
C VAL A 211 -11.34 -17.20 -1.15
N PHE A 212 -11.15 -15.89 -1.06
CA PHE A 212 -10.97 -14.99 -2.20
C PHE A 212 -9.53 -14.53 -2.33
N ASP A 213 -9.14 -14.14 -3.53
CA ASP A 213 -7.93 -13.35 -3.75
C ASP A 213 -8.17 -11.83 -3.57
N HIS A 214 -7.15 -11.02 -3.88
CA HIS A 214 -7.24 -9.55 -3.86
C HIS A 214 -8.35 -9.04 -4.78
N GLY A 215 -9.23 -8.20 -4.26
CA GLY A 215 -10.35 -7.63 -5.03
C GLY A 215 -11.46 -8.64 -5.36
N LYS A 216 -11.45 -9.83 -4.75
CA LYS A 216 -12.40 -10.93 -5.02
C LYS A 216 -12.43 -11.33 -6.51
N ARG A 217 -11.28 -11.32 -7.20
CA ARG A 217 -11.14 -11.64 -8.63
C ARG A 217 -11.23 -13.14 -8.92
N ASP A 218 -10.83 -13.94 -7.95
CA ASP A 218 -10.88 -15.40 -8.01
C ASP A 218 -11.28 -15.98 -6.65
N VAL A 219 -11.79 -17.20 -6.66
CA VAL A 219 -12.36 -17.88 -5.49
C VAL A 219 -11.94 -19.34 -5.46
N SER A 220 -11.69 -19.88 -4.28
CA SER A 220 -11.37 -21.30 -4.10
C SER A 220 -12.06 -21.88 -2.86
N ASP A 221 -12.34 -23.18 -2.90
CA ASP A 221 -12.75 -23.96 -1.73
C ASP A 221 -11.66 -23.92 -0.65
N PHE A 222 -12.07 -23.87 0.61
CA PHE A 222 -11.17 -23.90 1.75
C PHE A 222 -11.68 -24.89 2.81
N PRO A 223 -10.81 -25.68 3.46
CA PRO A 223 -9.34 -25.72 3.30
C PRO A 223 -8.85 -26.58 2.13
N VAL A 224 -9.71 -27.38 1.50
CA VAL A 224 -9.33 -28.30 0.42
C VAL A 224 -9.74 -27.70 -0.93
N ALA A 225 -8.77 -27.21 -1.69
CA ALA A 225 -8.98 -26.68 -3.04
C ALA A 225 -9.03 -27.82 -4.06
N THR A 226 -10.04 -27.84 -4.94
CA THR A 226 -10.24 -28.90 -5.94
C THR A 226 -10.09 -28.46 -7.40
N GLY A 227 -9.65 -27.22 -7.63
CA GLY A 227 -9.51 -26.63 -8.96
C GLY A 227 -8.27 -25.76 -9.12
N THR A 228 -8.27 -24.89 -10.11
CA THR A 228 -7.17 -23.95 -10.35
C THR A 228 -7.33 -22.70 -9.50
N TYR A 229 -6.30 -22.33 -8.75
CA TYR A 229 -6.22 -21.08 -8.01
C TYR A 229 -4.80 -20.52 -8.09
N TYR A 230 -4.64 -19.21 -8.36
CA TYR A 230 -3.32 -18.61 -8.62
C TYR A 230 -2.49 -19.35 -9.69
N LYS A 231 -3.16 -19.83 -10.75
CA LYS A 231 -2.55 -20.60 -11.87
C LYS A 231 -1.95 -21.96 -11.46
N VAL A 232 -2.24 -22.46 -10.25
CA VAL A 232 -1.86 -23.81 -9.79
C VAL A 232 -3.10 -24.69 -9.78
N ASP A 233 -3.00 -25.89 -10.37
CA ASP A 233 -4.07 -26.90 -10.33
C ASP A 233 -3.96 -27.75 -9.05
N TYR A 234 -4.95 -27.63 -8.17
CA TYR A 234 -5.01 -28.37 -6.90
C TYR A 234 -5.87 -29.65 -6.96
N SER A 235 -6.31 -30.05 -8.16
CA SER A 235 -7.15 -31.25 -8.38
C SER A 235 -6.43 -32.56 -7.99
N PRO A 236 -7.16 -33.58 -7.48
CA PRO A 236 -8.59 -33.62 -7.20
C PRO A 236 -8.97 -33.00 -5.83
N GLY A 237 -8.00 -32.46 -5.08
CA GLY A 237 -8.18 -31.93 -3.73
C GLY A 237 -6.85 -31.79 -3.00
N THR A 238 -6.45 -30.56 -2.68
CA THR A 238 -5.22 -30.25 -1.91
C THR A 238 -5.56 -29.37 -0.71
N ASP A 239 -5.08 -29.74 0.48
CA ASP A 239 -5.26 -28.94 1.70
C ASP A 239 -4.36 -27.69 1.67
N ILE A 240 -4.91 -26.58 1.17
CA ILE A 240 -4.24 -25.29 1.05
C ILE A 240 -4.16 -24.52 2.38
N SER A 241 -4.59 -25.11 3.50
CA SER A 241 -4.25 -24.60 4.83
C SER A 241 -2.81 -24.96 5.26
N ARG A 242 -2.13 -25.85 4.52
CA ARG A 242 -0.75 -26.29 4.79
C ARG A 242 0.25 -25.49 3.98
N TYR A 243 1.26 -24.91 4.62
CA TYR A 243 2.27 -24.10 3.91
C TYR A 243 2.99 -24.88 2.80
N HIS A 244 3.36 -26.13 3.06
CA HIS A 244 4.15 -26.95 2.14
C HIS A 244 3.41 -27.32 0.84
N THR A 245 2.11 -27.02 0.72
CA THR A 245 1.32 -27.28 -0.49
C THR A 245 1.12 -26.04 -1.36
N ILE A 246 1.70 -24.89 -1.00
CA ILE A 246 1.47 -23.60 -1.66
C ILE A 246 2.74 -23.15 -2.40
N PRO A 247 2.96 -23.53 -3.67
CA PRO A 247 4.24 -23.32 -4.37
C PRO A 247 4.47 -21.89 -4.87
N VAL A 248 3.44 -21.03 -4.85
CA VAL A 248 3.46 -19.69 -5.44
C VAL A 248 2.97 -18.63 -4.46
N PRO A 249 3.30 -17.35 -4.69
CA PRO A 249 2.75 -16.26 -3.89
C PRO A 249 1.22 -16.29 -3.92
N THR A 250 0.59 -16.36 -2.75
CA THR A 250 -0.86 -16.62 -2.65
C THR A 250 -1.47 -15.84 -1.48
N SER A 251 -2.65 -15.26 -1.71
CA SER A 251 -3.51 -14.68 -0.68
C SER A 251 -4.74 -15.54 -0.45
N TYR A 252 -5.20 -15.65 0.80
CA TYR A 252 -6.50 -16.20 1.16
C TYR A 252 -7.27 -15.20 2.02
N MET A 253 -8.28 -14.54 1.48
CA MET A 253 -9.22 -13.73 2.25
C MET A 253 -10.45 -14.60 2.54
N ALA A 254 -10.72 -14.89 3.80
CA ALA A 254 -11.87 -15.70 4.19
C ALA A 254 -13.18 -15.05 3.73
N ILE A 255 -14.14 -15.86 3.31
CA ILE A 255 -15.53 -15.44 3.28
C ILE A 255 -15.97 -15.01 4.69
N ARG A 256 -17.03 -14.21 4.78
CA ARG A 256 -17.65 -13.79 6.04
C ARG A 256 -17.81 -14.99 6.99
N SER A 257 -17.32 -14.82 8.21
CA SER A 257 -17.40 -15.79 9.30
C SER A 257 -18.10 -15.16 10.49
N GLU A 258 -18.93 -15.92 11.20
CA GLU A 258 -19.64 -15.49 12.41
C GLU A 258 -18.78 -15.66 13.69
N TYR A 259 -17.54 -16.12 13.54
CA TYR A 259 -16.56 -16.25 14.61
C TYR A 259 -15.58 -15.08 14.69
N ASP A 260 -15.11 -14.81 15.90
CA ASP A 260 -14.24 -13.68 16.25
C ASP A 260 -12.73 -13.97 16.11
N PHE A 261 -12.33 -15.15 15.60
CA PHE A 261 -10.93 -15.58 15.65
C PHE A 261 -10.33 -15.99 14.30
N MET A 262 -9.01 -15.97 14.22
CA MET A 262 -8.20 -16.67 13.21
C MET A 262 -6.78 -16.88 13.75
N GLY A 263 -5.97 -17.73 13.13
CA GLY A 263 -4.59 -17.91 13.56
C GLY A 263 -3.81 -18.95 12.78
N CYS A 264 -2.86 -19.58 13.45
CA CYS A 264 -2.08 -20.70 12.94
C CYS A 264 -1.81 -21.74 14.01
N TYR A 265 -1.36 -22.92 13.58
CA TYR A 265 -0.87 -23.99 14.44
C TYR A 265 0.35 -24.66 13.80
N GLU A 266 1.40 -24.84 14.59
CA GLU A 266 2.60 -25.61 14.24
C GLU A 266 2.49 -26.99 14.91
N HIS A 267 2.39 -28.05 14.10
CA HIS A 267 2.13 -29.40 14.61
C HIS A 267 3.35 -30.04 15.30
N ASP A 268 4.56 -29.60 14.97
CA ASP A 268 5.83 -30.03 15.55
C ASP A 268 6.06 -29.43 16.94
N THR A 269 5.89 -28.11 17.09
CA THR A 269 6.01 -27.41 18.38
C THR A 269 4.75 -27.52 19.24
N GLN A 270 3.65 -27.98 18.64
CA GLN A 270 2.32 -28.03 19.23
C GLN A 270 1.84 -26.67 19.76
N ALA A 271 2.22 -25.58 19.11
CA ALA A 271 1.91 -24.23 19.52
C ALA A 271 1.49 -23.35 18.33
N GLY A 272 0.89 -22.20 18.60
CA GLY A 272 0.43 -21.29 17.55
C GLY A 272 0.19 -19.88 18.06
N MET A 273 -0.30 -19.04 17.15
CA MET A 273 -0.77 -17.69 17.44
C MET A 273 -2.24 -17.58 17.05
N LEU A 274 -3.03 -16.91 17.88
CA LEU A 274 -4.41 -16.54 17.58
C LEU A 274 -4.59 -15.03 17.65
N HIS A 275 -5.40 -14.55 16.72
CA HIS A 275 -6.06 -13.26 16.78
C HIS A 275 -7.51 -13.44 17.20
N VAL A 276 -8.01 -12.54 18.04
CA VAL A 276 -9.44 -12.43 18.40
C VAL A 276 -9.89 -10.97 18.33
N ALA A 277 -11.01 -10.70 17.67
CA ALA A 277 -11.73 -9.43 17.67
C ALA A 277 -13.18 -9.60 17.21
N ASP A 278 -14.09 -8.72 17.66
CA ASP A 278 -15.51 -8.75 17.27
C ASP A 278 -15.64 -8.66 15.74
N HIS A 279 -16.18 -9.71 15.11
CA HIS A 279 -16.31 -9.81 13.65
C HIS A 279 -17.22 -8.74 13.03
N HIS A 280 -18.07 -8.05 13.80
CA HIS A 280 -18.85 -6.91 13.31
C HIS A 280 -17.98 -5.69 13.00
N VAL A 281 -16.82 -5.58 13.67
CA VAL A 281 -15.81 -4.53 13.44
C VAL A 281 -14.59 -5.09 12.72
N SER A 282 -14.26 -6.37 12.93
CA SER A 282 -13.11 -7.09 12.37
C SER A 282 -13.54 -8.23 11.42
N PRO A 283 -14.26 -7.96 10.32
CA PRO A 283 -14.68 -9.04 9.42
C PRO A 283 -13.51 -9.64 8.64
N GLY A 284 -12.45 -8.87 8.37
CA GLY A 284 -11.32 -9.28 7.54
C GLY A 284 -10.41 -10.31 8.22
N LYS A 285 -10.31 -11.48 7.61
CA LYS A 285 -9.40 -12.56 7.99
C LYS A 285 -8.62 -12.99 6.75
N LYS A 286 -7.30 -12.74 6.74
CA LYS A 286 -6.47 -12.96 5.56
C LYS A 286 -5.18 -13.69 5.89
N GLN A 287 -4.79 -14.60 5.02
CA GLN A 287 -3.44 -15.14 4.95
C GLN A 287 -2.74 -14.64 3.68
N TRP A 288 -1.43 -14.37 3.77
CA TRP A 288 -0.59 -14.15 2.60
C TRP A 288 0.79 -14.82 2.75
N THR A 289 1.31 -15.38 1.65
CA THR A 289 2.64 -16.04 1.59
C THR A 289 3.34 -15.76 0.26
N TRP A 290 4.67 -15.78 0.25
CA TRP A 290 5.49 -15.86 -0.97
C TRP A 290 5.47 -17.25 -1.63
N GLY A 291 4.92 -18.26 -0.94
CA GLY A 291 4.91 -19.66 -1.36
C GLY A 291 6.17 -20.41 -0.95
N ASN A 292 6.18 -21.73 -1.16
CA ASN A 292 7.31 -22.62 -0.84
C ASN A 292 8.13 -23.05 -2.08
N GLY A 293 7.99 -22.31 -3.20
CA GLY A 293 8.82 -22.47 -4.40
C GLY A 293 10.10 -21.63 -4.38
N ASP A 294 10.95 -21.78 -5.41
CA ASP A 294 12.23 -21.06 -5.54
C ASP A 294 12.04 -19.53 -5.53
N PHE A 295 11.00 -19.03 -6.19
CA PHE A 295 10.61 -17.62 -6.12
C PHE A 295 10.37 -17.14 -4.67
N GLY A 296 9.66 -17.93 -3.87
CA GLY A 296 9.37 -17.57 -2.47
C GLY A 296 10.63 -17.54 -1.61
N TYR A 297 11.49 -18.55 -1.73
CA TYR A 297 12.76 -18.57 -1.03
C TYR A 297 13.71 -17.45 -1.46
N ALA A 298 13.64 -16.97 -2.71
CA ALA A 298 14.40 -15.80 -3.14
C ALA A 298 13.92 -14.54 -2.41
N TRP A 299 12.62 -14.34 -2.28
CA TRP A 299 12.07 -13.23 -1.47
C TRP A 299 12.46 -13.31 0.00
N ASP A 300 12.47 -14.52 0.59
CA ASP A 300 12.94 -14.70 1.97
C ASP A 300 14.39 -14.22 2.14
N ARG A 301 15.29 -14.59 1.20
CA ARG A 301 16.70 -14.14 1.20
C ARG A 301 16.85 -12.61 1.06
N ASN A 302 15.90 -11.95 0.40
CA ASN A 302 15.89 -10.50 0.26
C ASN A 302 15.38 -9.78 1.53
N LEU A 303 14.65 -10.47 2.40
CA LEU A 303 13.97 -9.88 3.56
C LEU A 303 14.57 -10.31 4.92
N THR A 304 15.35 -11.38 4.95
CA THR A 304 16.12 -11.81 6.12
C THR A 304 17.43 -12.47 5.68
N ASP A 305 18.34 -12.68 6.62
CA ASP A 305 19.59 -13.40 6.38
C ASP A 305 19.47 -14.88 6.80
N GLU A 306 18.87 -15.16 7.95
CA GLU A 306 18.93 -16.49 8.59
C GLU A 306 17.60 -16.97 9.20
N ASP A 307 16.57 -16.13 9.31
CA ASP A 307 15.36 -16.46 10.10
C ASP A 307 14.36 -17.37 9.36
N GLY A 308 14.45 -17.43 8.02
CA GLY A 308 13.71 -18.35 7.15
C GLY A 308 12.36 -17.82 6.63
N PRO A 309 11.50 -18.72 6.11
CA PRO A 309 10.21 -18.34 5.54
C PRO A 309 9.19 -17.91 6.61
N TYR A 310 8.25 -17.07 6.21
CA TYR A 310 7.14 -16.62 7.03
C TYR A 310 5.83 -16.53 6.22
N ILE A 311 4.73 -16.40 6.96
CA ILE A 311 3.40 -16.07 6.43
C ILE A 311 2.86 -14.86 7.19
N GLU A 312 2.04 -14.06 6.53
CA GLU A 312 1.30 -12.97 7.16
C GLU A 312 -0.15 -13.39 7.43
N LEU A 313 -0.59 -13.24 8.68
CA LEU A 313 -1.96 -13.49 9.13
C LEU A 313 -2.68 -12.17 9.38
N MET A 314 -3.11 -11.51 8.31
CA MET A 314 -3.61 -10.15 8.34
C MET A 314 -5.07 -10.08 8.83
N THR A 315 -5.37 -9.08 9.65
CA THR A 315 -6.69 -8.91 10.31
C THR A 315 -7.24 -7.50 10.06
N GLY A 316 -8.40 -7.40 9.43
CA GLY A 316 -8.92 -6.16 8.83
C GLY A 316 -10.09 -5.56 9.62
N MET A 317 -10.04 -4.25 9.93
CA MET A 317 -11.12 -3.54 10.65
C MET A 317 -11.96 -2.71 9.68
N PHE A 318 -13.28 -2.86 9.74
CA PHE A 318 -14.26 -2.26 8.82
C PHE A 318 -14.02 -2.63 7.35
N THR A 319 -13.40 -3.78 7.11
CA THR A 319 -13.06 -4.28 5.78
C THR A 319 -12.86 -5.79 5.79
N ASP A 320 -13.31 -6.48 4.74
CA ASP A 320 -13.20 -7.94 4.59
C ASP A 320 -12.20 -8.39 3.50
N ASN A 321 -11.73 -7.48 2.65
CA ASN A 321 -10.83 -7.78 1.53
C ASN A 321 -9.83 -6.63 1.29
N GLN A 322 -8.98 -6.76 0.28
CA GLN A 322 -8.01 -5.75 -0.12
C GLN A 322 -7.97 -5.60 -1.64
N PRO A 323 -8.04 -4.37 -2.18
CA PRO A 323 -8.36 -3.13 -1.48
C PRO A 323 -9.84 -3.13 -1.08
N ASP A 324 -10.16 -2.69 0.13
CA ASP A 324 -11.51 -2.34 0.53
C ASP A 324 -11.41 -1.25 1.61
N PHE A 325 -11.73 -0.03 1.21
CA PHE A 325 -11.59 1.15 2.05
C PHE A 325 -12.94 1.52 2.64
N SER A 326 -12.94 1.99 3.89
CA SER A 326 -14.09 2.60 4.54
C SER A 326 -14.00 4.13 4.54
N TRP A 327 -15.14 4.80 4.72
CA TRP A 327 -15.19 6.25 4.91
C TRP A 327 -15.01 6.65 6.38
N LEU A 328 -14.35 7.78 6.57
CA LEU A 328 -14.20 8.51 7.83
C LEU A 328 -14.61 9.97 7.59
N GLN A 329 -15.75 10.38 8.13
CA GLN A 329 -16.35 11.70 7.93
C GLN A 329 -15.50 12.82 8.58
N PRO A 330 -15.65 14.09 8.18
CA PRO A 330 -14.95 15.20 8.81
C PRO A 330 -15.11 15.18 10.33
N ASN A 331 -13.99 15.23 11.06
CA ASN A 331 -13.93 15.19 12.52
C ASN A 331 -14.54 13.95 13.18
N GLU A 332 -14.76 12.86 12.42
CA GLU A 332 -15.15 11.56 12.96
C GLU A 332 -13.95 10.84 13.56
N GLY A 333 -14.17 10.11 14.66
CA GLY A 333 -13.22 9.17 15.22
C GLY A 333 -13.78 7.76 15.25
N LYS A 334 -12.94 6.75 14.98
CA LYS A 334 -13.27 5.33 15.10
C LYS A 334 -12.29 4.65 16.06
N THR A 335 -12.81 3.73 16.87
CA THR A 335 -12.02 2.96 17.83
C THR A 335 -12.39 1.49 17.78
N PHE A 336 -11.41 0.61 17.97
CA PHE A 336 -11.59 -0.83 17.96
C PHE A 336 -10.47 -1.51 18.76
N GLU A 337 -10.69 -2.78 19.09
CA GLU A 337 -9.81 -3.58 19.95
C GLU A 337 -9.54 -4.93 19.28
N GLN A 338 -8.29 -5.38 19.36
CA GLN A 338 -7.81 -6.65 18.83
C GLN A 338 -6.92 -7.33 19.88
N TYR A 339 -6.94 -8.66 19.91
CA TYR A 339 -6.12 -9.44 20.83
C TYR A 339 -5.23 -10.40 20.04
N PHE A 340 -3.94 -10.43 20.35
CA PHE A 340 -2.98 -11.39 19.80
C PHE A 340 -2.38 -12.21 20.93
N MET A 341 -2.38 -13.53 20.80
CA MET A 341 -1.99 -14.41 21.90
C MET A 341 -1.35 -15.72 21.43
N PRO A 342 -0.34 -16.22 22.17
CA PRO A 342 0.12 -17.58 21.97
C PRO A 342 -0.89 -18.58 22.53
N TYR A 343 -0.90 -19.78 21.96
CA TYR A 343 -1.59 -20.93 22.55
C TYR A 343 -0.82 -22.22 22.25
N ALA A 344 -1.09 -23.26 23.03
CA ALA A 344 -0.37 -24.53 22.89
C ALA A 344 -1.24 -25.74 23.24
N GLN A 345 -0.87 -26.89 22.66
CA GLN A 345 -1.40 -28.23 22.95
C GLN A 345 -2.92 -28.41 22.70
N THR A 346 -3.58 -27.46 22.05
CA THR A 346 -5.00 -27.58 21.68
C THR A 346 -5.23 -28.21 20.31
N GLY A 347 -4.28 -28.15 19.39
CA GLY A 347 -4.54 -28.42 17.97
C GLY A 347 -5.30 -27.28 17.28
N VAL A 348 -5.90 -27.59 16.12
CA VAL A 348 -6.65 -26.63 15.30
C VAL A 348 -7.93 -26.20 16.02
N VAL A 349 -7.96 -24.95 16.47
CA VAL A 349 -9.05 -24.37 17.28
C VAL A 349 -10.38 -24.34 16.53
N LYS A 350 -11.48 -24.61 17.25
CA LYS A 350 -12.86 -24.56 16.72
C LYS A 350 -13.62 -23.30 17.14
N ASN A 351 -13.33 -22.78 18.33
CA ASN A 351 -13.77 -21.44 18.75
C ASN A 351 -12.76 -20.83 19.73
N ALA A 352 -12.63 -19.51 19.72
CA ALA A 352 -11.81 -18.76 20.66
C ALA A 352 -12.44 -17.42 21.05
N THR A 353 -12.23 -17.05 22.30
CA THR A 353 -12.42 -15.70 22.85
C THR A 353 -11.06 -15.20 23.37
N LYS A 354 -11.00 -13.97 23.89
CA LYS A 354 -9.77 -13.49 24.54
C LYS A 354 -9.48 -14.24 25.86
N GLU A 355 -10.47 -14.91 26.44
CA GLU A 355 -10.35 -15.67 27.69
C GLU A 355 -9.88 -17.11 27.47
N ALA A 356 -10.40 -17.81 26.46
CA ALA A 356 -10.12 -19.22 26.24
C ALA A 356 -10.34 -19.70 24.80
N MET A 357 -9.67 -20.80 24.45
CA MET A 357 -9.75 -21.49 23.16
C MET A 357 -10.23 -22.93 23.37
N LEU A 358 -11.01 -23.42 22.42
CA LEU A 358 -11.62 -24.75 22.48
C LEU A 358 -11.38 -25.51 21.18
N ASN A 359 -10.95 -26.77 21.31
CA ASN A 359 -10.94 -27.74 20.22
C ASN A 359 -11.70 -29.02 20.64
N MET A 360 -12.37 -29.62 19.66
CA MET A 360 -13.05 -30.91 19.75
C MET A 360 -12.66 -31.75 18.53
N GLU A 361 -12.09 -32.91 18.78
CA GLU A 361 -11.62 -33.85 17.75
C GLU A 361 -12.28 -35.22 17.97
N TRP A 362 -12.72 -35.86 16.89
CA TRP A 362 -13.32 -37.19 16.94
C TRP A 362 -12.42 -38.19 16.24
N GLU A 363 -12.09 -39.27 16.94
CA GLU A 363 -11.44 -40.47 16.41
C GLU A 363 -12.37 -41.66 16.66
N GLU A 364 -13.06 -42.11 15.61
CA GLU A 364 -14.10 -43.15 15.68
C GLU A 364 -15.19 -42.84 16.72
N GLN A 365 -15.13 -43.46 17.90
CA GLN A 365 -16.09 -43.31 19.00
C GLN A 365 -15.56 -42.40 20.12
N GLN A 366 -14.31 -41.95 20.04
CA GLN A 366 -13.68 -41.10 21.05
C GLN A 366 -13.76 -39.62 20.66
N LEU A 367 -14.28 -38.80 21.56
CA LEU A 367 -14.21 -37.34 21.50
C LEU A 367 -13.08 -36.86 22.41
N THR A 368 -12.12 -36.13 21.84
CA THR A 368 -11.08 -35.42 22.58
C THR A 368 -11.44 -33.94 22.71
N ILE A 369 -11.48 -33.44 23.94
CA ILE A 369 -11.76 -32.04 24.27
C ILE A 369 -10.47 -31.41 24.77
N LYS A 370 -10.04 -30.32 24.12
CA LYS A 370 -8.86 -29.56 24.52
C LYS A 370 -9.22 -28.09 24.78
N VAL A 371 -8.74 -27.53 25.88
CA VAL A 371 -9.00 -26.14 26.28
C VAL A 371 -7.70 -25.46 26.68
N TYR A 372 -7.45 -24.28 26.12
CA TYR A 372 -6.38 -23.36 26.56
C TYR A 372 -7.02 -22.10 27.12
N ALA A 373 -6.45 -21.54 28.19
CA ALA A 373 -6.94 -20.30 28.79
C ALA A 373 -5.81 -19.28 28.88
N THR A 374 -6.14 -18.00 28.67
CA THR A 374 -5.18 -16.90 28.69
C THR A 374 -4.91 -16.35 30.09
N ALA A 375 -5.60 -16.85 31.11
CA ALA A 375 -5.44 -16.46 32.51
C ALA A 375 -5.66 -17.66 33.44
N LEU A 376 -5.37 -17.49 34.72
CA LEU A 376 -5.69 -18.49 35.73
C LEU A 376 -7.18 -18.44 36.10
N TYR A 377 -7.92 -19.50 35.74
CA TYR A 377 -9.30 -19.72 36.17
C TYR A 377 -9.35 -20.94 37.10
N LYS A 378 -9.35 -20.67 38.41
CA LYS A 378 -9.49 -21.71 39.43
C LYS A 378 -10.90 -22.28 39.40
N ASN A 379 -11.04 -23.58 39.64
CA ASN A 379 -12.34 -24.26 39.71
C ASN A 379 -13.24 -24.02 38.49
N ALA A 380 -12.65 -23.85 37.30
CA ALA A 380 -13.41 -23.73 36.06
C ALA A 380 -14.17 -25.02 35.77
N SER A 381 -15.33 -24.88 35.12
CA SER A 381 -16.18 -25.99 34.72
C SER A 381 -16.14 -26.19 33.20
N ILE A 382 -15.82 -27.41 32.77
CA ILE A 382 -15.89 -27.81 31.37
C ILE A 382 -17.03 -28.81 31.25
N ARG A 383 -18.15 -28.38 30.68
CA ARG A 383 -19.38 -29.16 30.57
C ARG A 383 -19.54 -29.67 29.15
N LEU A 384 -19.69 -30.99 29.02
CA LEU A 384 -20.02 -31.67 27.78
C LEU A 384 -21.52 -31.97 27.77
N LEU A 385 -22.21 -31.47 26.76
CA LEU A 385 -23.64 -31.64 26.56
C LEU A 385 -23.87 -32.51 25.31
N LYS A 386 -24.90 -33.34 25.34
CA LYS A 386 -25.45 -34.06 24.19
C LYS A 386 -26.93 -33.70 24.06
N ASN A 387 -27.36 -33.16 22.92
CA ASN A 387 -28.74 -32.70 22.68
C ASN A 387 -29.27 -31.73 23.76
N GLY A 388 -28.38 -30.88 24.27
CA GLY A 388 -28.70 -29.90 25.32
C GLY A 388 -28.68 -30.46 26.75
N GLU A 389 -28.53 -31.77 26.95
CA GLU A 389 -28.41 -32.39 28.26
C GLU A 389 -26.94 -32.60 28.65
N GLU A 390 -26.57 -32.25 29.88
CA GLU A 390 -25.20 -32.46 30.36
C GLU A 390 -24.93 -33.95 30.60
N VAL A 391 -23.92 -34.49 29.90
CA VAL A 391 -23.51 -35.89 30.02
C VAL A 391 -22.22 -36.05 30.84
N LYS A 392 -21.41 -34.99 30.92
CA LYS A 392 -20.18 -34.98 31.72
C LYS A 392 -19.77 -33.56 32.09
N GLN A 393 -19.25 -33.40 33.31
CA GLN A 393 -18.56 -32.20 33.75
C GLN A 393 -17.13 -32.57 34.19
N PHE A 394 -16.17 -31.75 33.77
CA PHE A 394 -14.78 -31.83 34.20
C PHE A 394 -14.44 -30.56 35.00
N PRO A 395 -14.25 -30.65 36.32
CA PRO A 395 -13.68 -29.55 37.09
C PRO A 395 -12.17 -29.47 36.80
N ALA A 396 -11.69 -28.28 36.43
CA ALA A 396 -10.28 -28.05 36.13
C ALA A 396 -9.85 -26.66 36.58
N SER A 397 -8.58 -26.52 36.98
CA SER A 397 -7.95 -25.19 37.02
C SER A 397 -7.31 -24.95 35.66
N LEU A 398 -7.84 -23.99 34.91
CA LEU A 398 -7.30 -23.62 33.60
C LEU A 398 -6.24 -22.54 33.78
N SER A 399 -5.12 -22.65 33.08
CA SER A 399 -4.09 -21.62 33.06
C SER A 399 -3.23 -21.71 31.79
N PRO A 400 -2.52 -20.64 31.42
CA PRO A 400 -1.55 -20.67 30.32
C PRO A 400 -0.48 -21.77 30.46
N TYR A 401 -0.13 -22.16 31.70
CA TYR A 401 0.87 -23.21 31.99
C TYR A 401 0.37 -24.63 31.75
N ALA A 402 -0.93 -24.86 31.87
CA ALA A 402 -1.52 -26.18 31.91
C ALA A 402 -2.80 -26.22 31.07
N PRO A 403 -2.68 -26.43 29.75
CA PRO A 403 -3.81 -26.69 28.88
C PRO A 403 -4.56 -27.95 29.33
N PHE A 404 -5.88 -27.93 29.26
CA PHE A 404 -6.72 -29.08 29.59
C PHE A 404 -6.88 -29.98 28.37
N SER A 405 -6.83 -31.30 28.58
CA SER A 405 -7.17 -32.30 27.59
C SER A 405 -7.88 -33.47 28.27
N ALA A 406 -9.00 -33.91 27.72
CA ALA A 406 -9.71 -35.10 28.17
C ALA A 406 -10.37 -35.82 27.00
N THR A 407 -10.48 -37.14 27.09
CA THR A 407 -11.22 -37.96 26.14
C THR A 407 -12.54 -38.44 26.75
N PHE A 408 -13.54 -38.65 25.89
CA PHE A 408 -14.85 -39.16 26.24
C PHE A 408 -15.33 -40.14 25.17
N ASP A 409 -15.82 -41.31 25.60
CA ASP A 409 -16.41 -42.29 24.69
C ASP A 409 -17.86 -41.91 24.37
N CYS A 410 -18.10 -41.55 23.11
CA CYS A 410 -19.40 -41.15 22.59
C CYS A 410 -20.31 -42.35 22.24
N GLY A 411 -19.78 -43.58 22.23
CA GLY A 411 -20.43 -44.78 21.72
C GLY A 411 -20.53 -44.83 20.19
N ALA A 412 -21.18 -45.88 19.67
CA ALA A 412 -21.37 -46.05 18.22
C ALA A 412 -22.36 -45.03 17.62
N ASN A 413 -22.20 -44.74 16.32
CA ASN A 413 -23.05 -43.81 15.54
C ASN A 413 -23.00 -42.36 16.07
N VAL A 414 -21.81 -41.78 16.18
CA VAL A 414 -21.61 -40.40 16.63
C VAL A 414 -22.17 -39.42 15.58
N VAL A 415 -23.21 -38.68 15.96
CA VAL A 415 -23.67 -37.46 15.26
C VAL A 415 -22.97 -36.28 15.93
N LYS A 416 -22.12 -35.55 15.21
CA LYS A 416 -21.20 -34.55 15.81
C LYS A 416 -21.95 -33.34 16.35
N GLU A 417 -23.00 -32.94 15.64
CA GLU A 417 -23.84 -31.77 15.86
C GLU A 417 -24.60 -31.83 17.20
N ASP A 418 -24.82 -33.04 17.72
CA ASP A 418 -25.48 -33.27 19.01
C ASP A 418 -24.60 -32.81 20.18
N TRP A 419 -23.29 -32.67 20.00
CA TRP A 419 -22.34 -32.44 21.08
C TRP A 419 -21.94 -30.97 21.21
N LYS A 420 -21.96 -30.46 22.44
CA LYS A 420 -21.54 -29.10 22.76
C LYS A 420 -20.63 -29.09 23.97
N VAL A 421 -19.57 -28.28 23.92
CA VAL A 421 -18.74 -27.99 25.10
C VAL A 421 -18.97 -26.55 25.53
N ILE A 422 -19.15 -26.35 26.84
CA ILE A 422 -19.22 -25.04 27.48
C ILE A 422 -18.14 -24.98 28.55
N VAL A 423 -17.22 -24.03 28.42
CA VAL A 423 -16.19 -23.71 29.41
C VAL A 423 -16.64 -22.47 30.17
N ALA A 424 -16.71 -22.55 31.50
CA ALA A 424 -17.10 -21.42 32.34
C ALA A 424 -16.17 -21.28 33.56
N ASP A 425 -16.04 -20.07 34.08
CA ASP A 425 -15.33 -19.79 35.33
C ASP A 425 -16.11 -20.31 36.56
N GLU A 426 -15.55 -20.11 37.76
CA GLU A 426 -16.18 -20.51 39.03
C GLU A 426 -17.53 -19.80 39.28
N ALA A 427 -17.70 -18.58 38.76
CA ALA A 427 -18.94 -17.81 38.88
C ALA A 427 -20.00 -18.20 37.83
N GLY A 428 -19.65 -19.07 36.87
CA GLY A 428 -20.53 -19.51 35.79
C GLY A 428 -20.51 -18.62 34.55
N HIS A 429 -19.62 -17.64 34.46
CA HIS A 429 -19.43 -16.88 33.22
C HIS A 429 -18.80 -17.77 32.16
N VAL A 430 -19.43 -17.86 30.99
CA VAL A 430 -18.92 -18.65 29.87
C VAL A 430 -17.67 -17.97 29.31
N LEU A 431 -16.56 -18.69 29.33
CA LEU A 431 -15.29 -18.24 28.76
C LEU A 431 -15.26 -18.52 27.26
N VAL A 432 -15.64 -19.74 26.85
CA VAL A 432 -15.76 -20.16 25.45
C VAL A 432 -16.75 -21.32 25.36
N SER A 433 -17.45 -21.45 24.23
CA SER A 433 -18.26 -22.62 23.94
C SER A 433 -18.28 -22.93 22.45
N TRP A 434 -18.47 -24.19 22.10
CA TRP A 434 -18.61 -24.58 20.69
C TRP A 434 -19.50 -25.80 20.55
N GLN A 435 -20.23 -25.82 19.43
CA GLN A 435 -21.06 -26.92 18.97
C GLN A 435 -20.87 -26.99 17.44
N PRO A 436 -20.61 -28.17 16.85
CA PRO A 436 -20.55 -28.31 15.41
C PRO A 436 -21.84 -27.85 14.75
N ALA A 437 -21.71 -27.05 13.68
CA ALA A 437 -22.83 -26.73 12.81
C ALA A 437 -23.19 -27.97 11.95
N PRO A 438 -24.46 -28.14 11.56
CA PRO A 438 -24.83 -29.17 10.61
C PRO A 438 -24.10 -28.96 9.27
N PRO A 439 -23.79 -30.04 8.53
CA PRO A 439 -23.24 -29.91 7.19
C PRO A 439 -24.20 -29.11 6.31
N VAL A 440 -23.75 -27.97 5.81
CA VAL A 440 -24.48 -27.17 4.83
C VAL A 440 -23.68 -27.22 3.54
N GLU A 441 -24.34 -27.59 2.45
CA GLU A 441 -23.76 -27.45 1.12
C GLU A 441 -23.79 -25.96 0.76
N HIS A 442 -22.62 -25.36 0.61
CA HIS A 442 -22.48 -23.96 0.26
C HIS A 442 -22.16 -23.84 -1.23
N GLU A 443 -22.88 -22.96 -1.93
CA GLU A 443 -22.49 -22.54 -3.27
C GLU A 443 -21.30 -21.58 -3.17
N ILE A 444 -20.22 -21.86 -3.90
CA ILE A 444 -19.05 -20.99 -3.93
C ILE A 444 -19.48 -19.63 -4.53
N PRO A 445 -19.23 -18.50 -3.84
CA PRO A 445 -19.63 -17.19 -4.35
C PRO A 445 -18.95 -16.86 -5.67
N ALA A 446 -19.64 -16.11 -6.53
CA ALA A 446 -19.05 -15.62 -7.77
C ALA A 446 -17.95 -14.55 -7.51
N PRO A 447 -16.90 -14.49 -8.34
CA PRO A 447 -15.96 -13.38 -8.35
C PRO A 447 -16.62 -12.01 -8.60
N ALA A 448 -15.94 -10.95 -8.19
CA ALA A 448 -16.33 -9.58 -8.47
C ALA A 448 -16.31 -9.28 -9.98
N THR A 449 -17.22 -8.41 -10.41
CA THR A 449 -17.33 -7.98 -11.82
C THR A 449 -16.94 -6.51 -11.99
N ALA A 450 -16.25 -6.19 -13.08
CA ALA A 450 -15.79 -4.83 -13.35
C ALA A 450 -16.96 -3.84 -13.51
N ALA A 451 -16.73 -2.58 -13.15
CA ALA A 451 -17.68 -1.50 -13.40
C ALA A 451 -17.89 -1.28 -14.92
N LYS A 452 -19.14 -1.00 -15.31
CA LYS A 452 -19.47 -0.61 -16.69
C LYS A 452 -18.97 0.80 -16.98
N LEU A 453 -18.69 1.11 -18.25
CA LEU A 453 -18.33 2.47 -18.65
C LEU A 453 -19.52 3.43 -18.46
N PRO A 454 -19.27 4.73 -18.21
CA PRO A 454 -20.34 5.70 -17.94
C PRO A 454 -21.44 5.73 -19.01
N GLN A 455 -21.09 5.65 -20.28
CA GLN A 455 -22.08 5.66 -21.38
C GLN A 455 -22.96 4.40 -21.43
N ASP A 456 -22.52 3.29 -20.84
CA ASP A 456 -23.21 1.99 -20.85
C ASP A 456 -24.09 1.79 -19.61
N ILE A 457 -24.00 2.70 -18.63
CA ILE A 457 -24.89 2.74 -17.47
C ILE A 457 -26.14 3.51 -17.85
N GLU A 458 -27.33 3.04 -17.48
CA GLU A 458 -28.60 3.70 -17.83
C GLU A 458 -29.04 4.74 -16.78
N GLN A 459 -28.94 4.39 -15.49
CA GLN A 459 -29.49 5.20 -14.39
C GLN A 459 -28.47 6.18 -13.83
N VAL A 460 -28.91 7.42 -13.56
CA VAL A 460 -28.06 8.46 -12.93
C VAL A 460 -27.61 8.05 -11.51
N GLU A 461 -28.44 7.30 -10.79
CA GLU A 461 -28.07 6.75 -9.49
C GLU A 461 -26.90 5.76 -9.59
N GLU A 462 -26.94 4.85 -10.56
CA GLU A 462 -25.85 3.90 -10.78
C GLU A 462 -24.56 4.61 -11.19
N LEU A 463 -24.64 5.69 -11.99
CA LEU A 463 -23.48 6.54 -12.30
C LEU A 463 -22.86 7.15 -11.04
N TYR A 464 -23.69 7.74 -10.17
CA TYR A 464 -23.23 8.29 -8.90
C TYR A 464 -22.58 7.22 -8.01
N LEU A 465 -23.21 6.04 -7.87
CA LEU A 465 -22.68 4.96 -7.02
C LEU A 465 -21.35 4.42 -7.55
N ASN A 466 -21.18 4.30 -8.87
CA ASN A 466 -19.90 3.92 -9.47
C ASN A 466 -18.82 4.99 -9.21
N GLY A 467 -19.12 6.27 -9.45
CA GLY A 467 -18.19 7.35 -9.12
C GLY A 467 -17.78 7.35 -7.65
N HIS A 468 -18.74 7.14 -6.75
CA HIS A 468 -18.50 7.09 -5.31
C HIS A 468 -17.64 5.88 -4.91
N HIS A 469 -17.89 4.70 -5.50
CA HIS A 469 -17.07 3.50 -5.31
C HIS A 469 -15.62 3.73 -5.74
N LEU A 470 -15.41 4.35 -6.92
CA LEU A 470 -14.08 4.65 -7.45
C LEU A 470 -13.30 5.63 -6.56
N GLU A 471 -13.97 6.63 -5.99
CA GLU A 471 -13.37 7.51 -4.98
C GLU A 471 -13.01 6.74 -3.69
N GLN A 472 -13.93 5.90 -3.20
CA GLN A 472 -13.74 5.13 -1.98
C GLN A 472 -12.50 4.24 -2.07
N TYR A 473 -12.37 3.51 -3.18
CA TYR A 473 -11.28 2.57 -3.45
C TYR A 473 -9.99 3.22 -3.94
N ARG A 474 -10.01 4.55 -4.13
CA ARG A 474 -8.93 5.34 -4.74
C ARG A 474 -8.47 4.68 -6.05
N HIS A 475 -9.43 4.37 -6.92
CA HIS A 475 -9.19 3.53 -8.10
C HIS A 475 -8.13 4.16 -9.02
N ALA A 476 -7.15 3.36 -9.43
CA ALA A 476 -6.01 3.86 -10.19
C ALA A 476 -6.33 4.08 -11.68
N THR A 477 -7.28 3.31 -12.23
CA THR A 477 -7.43 3.14 -13.69
C THR A 477 -8.72 3.74 -14.24
N PHE A 478 -9.69 4.04 -13.37
CA PHE A 478 -10.98 4.62 -13.73
C PHE A 478 -11.15 5.93 -12.97
N ASN A 479 -11.75 6.93 -13.62
CA ASN A 479 -11.87 8.27 -13.08
C ASN A 479 -13.31 8.52 -12.61
N PRO A 480 -13.56 8.86 -11.33
CA PRO A 480 -14.90 9.12 -10.83
C PRO A 480 -15.59 10.32 -11.51
N ILE A 481 -14.81 11.28 -12.02
CA ILE A 481 -15.33 12.46 -12.72
C ILE A 481 -16.14 12.06 -13.95
N ASP A 482 -15.67 11.08 -14.72
CA ASP A 482 -16.31 10.65 -15.97
C ASP A 482 -17.75 10.18 -15.71
N TYR A 483 -17.99 9.55 -14.55
CA TYR A 483 -19.31 9.08 -14.13
C TYR A 483 -20.21 10.22 -13.66
N TYR A 484 -19.67 11.14 -12.85
CA TYR A 484 -20.44 12.28 -12.37
C TYR A 484 -20.81 13.25 -13.49
N GLU A 485 -19.88 13.52 -14.43
CA GLU A 485 -20.13 14.36 -15.60
C GLU A 485 -21.19 13.76 -16.50
N GLU A 486 -21.15 12.44 -16.74
CA GLU A 486 -22.20 11.77 -17.50
C GLU A 486 -23.56 11.85 -16.78
N GLY A 487 -23.58 11.72 -15.45
CA GLY A 487 -24.77 11.91 -14.63
C GLY A 487 -25.35 13.32 -14.76
N LEU A 488 -24.49 14.35 -14.70
CA LEU A 488 -24.88 15.75 -14.84
C LEU A 488 -25.27 16.12 -16.28
N ARG A 489 -24.68 15.48 -17.29
CA ARG A 489 -25.09 15.66 -18.70
C ARG A 489 -26.54 15.22 -18.90
N ARG A 490 -26.95 14.13 -18.25
CA ARG A 490 -28.32 13.59 -18.31
C ARG A 490 -29.29 14.33 -17.38
N SER A 491 -28.84 14.68 -16.18
CA SER A 491 -29.63 15.37 -15.16
C SER A 491 -28.80 16.49 -14.52
N PRO A 492 -28.78 17.70 -15.13
CA PRO A 492 -27.96 18.81 -14.64
C PRO A 492 -28.25 19.23 -13.19
N GLY A 493 -29.46 18.93 -12.70
CA GLY A 493 -29.88 19.23 -11.34
C GLY A 493 -29.66 18.12 -10.32
N ASP A 494 -29.10 16.95 -10.69
CA ASP A 494 -28.90 15.85 -9.75
C ASP A 494 -28.05 16.31 -8.55
N ILE A 495 -28.60 16.16 -7.34
CA ILE A 495 -28.04 16.69 -6.10
C ILE A 495 -26.72 15.99 -5.77
N ARG A 496 -26.65 14.67 -6.00
CA ARG A 496 -25.52 13.82 -5.60
C ARG A 496 -24.32 14.07 -6.50
N CYS A 497 -24.51 14.07 -7.82
CA CYS A 497 -23.43 14.33 -8.76
C CYS A 497 -22.91 15.77 -8.65
N ASN A 498 -23.79 16.76 -8.42
CA ASN A 498 -23.35 18.15 -8.16
C ASN A 498 -22.55 18.23 -6.86
N ASN A 499 -23.01 17.62 -5.77
CA ASN A 499 -22.28 17.61 -4.50
C ASN A 499 -20.91 16.94 -4.66
N ALA A 500 -20.84 15.79 -5.34
CA ALA A 500 -19.59 15.05 -5.57
C ALA A 500 -18.59 15.84 -6.42
N MET A 501 -19.03 16.44 -7.55
CA MET A 501 -18.17 17.29 -8.38
C MET A 501 -17.67 18.54 -7.64
N GLY A 502 -18.56 19.18 -6.87
CA GLY A 502 -18.17 20.31 -6.01
C GLY A 502 -17.12 19.90 -5.00
N LEU A 503 -17.30 18.77 -4.31
CA LEU A 503 -16.37 18.27 -3.30
C LEU A 503 -15.02 17.88 -3.90
N LEU A 504 -15.00 17.23 -5.08
CA LEU A 504 -13.78 16.93 -5.82
C LEU A 504 -12.99 18.20 -6.17
N LEU A 505 -13.64 19.24 -6.70
CA LEU A 505 -12.99 20.51 -7.01
C LEU A 505 -12.49 21.22 -5.76
N LEU A 506 -13.27 21.18 -4.68
CA LEU A 506 -12.92 21.76 -3.39
C LEU A 506 -11.64 21.10 -2.81
N ARG A 507 -11.55 19.77 -2.83
CA ARG A 507 -10.35 19.00 -2.43
C ARG A 507 -9.12 19.31 -3.30
N ARG A 508 -9.33 19.73 -4.54
CA ARG A 508 -8.27 20.09 -5.51
C ARG A 508 -7.84 21.56 -5.45
N GLY A 509 -8.33 22.32 -4.47
CA GLY A 509 -7.99 23.74 -4.31
C GLY A 509 -8.78 24.69 -5.22
N GLN A 510 -9.80 24.20 -5.94
CA GLN A 510 -10.57 24.95 -6.94
C GLN A 510 -11.89 25.48 -6.33
N PHE A 511 -11.78 26.28 -5.27
CA PHE A 511 -12.92 26.69 -4.43
C PHE A 511 -14.01 27.44 -5.20
N SER A 512 -13.61 28.41 -6.03
CA SER A 512 -14.53 29.20 -6.85
C SER A 512 -15.23 28.37 -7.93
N LYS A 513 -14.55 27.34 -8.48
CA LYS A 513 -15.15 26.40 -9.45
C LYS A 513 -16.10 25.39 -8.77
N ALA A 514 -15.85 25.06 -7.49
CA ALA A 514 -16.71 24.16 -6.72
C ALA A 514 -18.05 24.79 -6.33
N GLU A 515 -18.06 26.07 -5.97
CA GLU A 515 -19.22 26.80 -5.45
C GLU A 515 -20.50 26.67 -6.32
N PRO A 516 -20.46 26.84 -7.66
CA PRO A 516 -21.65 26.71 -8.51
C PRO A 516 -22.33 25.33 -8.44
N TYR A 517 -21.56 24.26 -8.28
CA TYR A 517 -22.12 22.90 -8.16
C TYR A 517 -22.94 22.75 -6.88
N PHE A 518 -22.39 23.18 -5.73
CA PHE A 518 -23.12 23.12 -4.46
C PHE A 518 -24.38 24.00 -4.47
N ARG A 519 -24.30 25.20 -5.06
CA ARG A 519 -25.48 26.08 -5.19
C ARG A 519 -26.56 25.44 -6.07
N THR A 520 -26.18 24.74 -7.13
CA THR A 520 -27.11 23.99 -7.99
C THR A 520 -27.77 22.84 -7.23
N ALA A 521 -26.99 22.04 -6.51
CA ALA A 521 -27.52 20.98 -5.64
C ALA A 521 -28.51 21.50 -4.59
N ILE A 522 -28.17 22.60 -3.89
CA ILE A 522 -29.06 23.25 -2.90
C ILE A 522 -30.35 23.74 -3.56
N LYS A 523 -30.26 24.38 -4.73
CA LYS A 523 -31.43 24.86 -5.48
C LYS A 523 -32.37 23.70 -5.82
N THR A 524 -31.85 22.56 -6.27
CA THR A 524 -32.68 21.38 -6.55
C THR A 524 -33.27 20.82 -5.27
N MET A 525 -32.43 20.57 -4.25
CA MET A 525 -32.81 20.00 -2.95
C MET A 525 -33.92 20.80 -2.26
N THR A 526 -33.89 22.13 -2.40
CA THR A 526 -34.84 23.04 -1.73
C THR A 526 -35.99 23.53 -2.61
N SER A 527 -36.14 22.99 -3.82
CA SER A 527 -37.18 23.41 -4.78
C SER A 527 -38.61 23.26 -4.28
N ARG A 528 -38.85 22.32 -3.35
CA ARG A 528 -40.17 22.07 -2.73
C ARG A 528 -40.22 22.41 -1.26
N ASN A 529 -39.10 22.24 -0.55
CA ASN A 529 -39.00 22.48 0.89
C ASN A 529 -37.76 23.34 1.16
N PRO A 530 -37.88 24.51 1.83
CA PRO A 530 -36.74 25.40 2.08
C PRO A 530 -35.74 24.86 3.13
N ASN A 531 -36.03 23.71 3.73
CA ASN A 531 -35.22 23.11 4.79
C ASN A 531 -34.63 21.79 4.30
N PRO A 532 -33.30 21.58 4.45
CA PRO A 532 -32.67 20.33 4.06
C PRO A 532 -33.13 19.17 4.97
N TYR A 533 -33.32 18.01 4.37
CA TYR A 533 -33.28 16.74 5.09
C TYR A 533 -31.83 16.37 5.47
N ASP A 534 -30.86 16.67 4.59
CA ASP A 534 -29.43 16.41 4.76
C ASP A 534 -28.60 17.71 4.70
N GLY A 535 -27.70 17.89 5.66
CA GLY A 535 -26.84 19.06 5.81
C GLY A 535 -25.56 19.06 4.95
N GLU A 536 -25.22 17.96 4.28
CA GLU A 536 -23.92 17.77 3.63
C GLU A 536 -23.61 18.86 2.59
N VAL A 537 -24.51 19.10 1.66
CA VAL A 537 -24.30 20.06 0.57
C VAL A 537 -24.11 21.48 1.12
N TYR A 538 -24.82 21.82 2.21
CA TYR A 538 -24.64 23.08 2.92
C TYR A 538 -23.28 23.12 3.61
N TYR A 539 -22.87 22.06 4.30
CA TYR A 539 -21.55 21.99 4.92
C TYR A 539 -20.43 22.18 3.88
N ASN A 540 -20.48 21.46 2.76
CA ASN A 540 -19.49 21.55 1.69
C ASN A 540 -19.47 22.96 1.04
N LEU A 541 -20.62 23.58 0.80
CA LEU A 541 -20.68 24.98 0.36
C LEU A 541 -20.05 25.91 1.40
N GLY A 542 -20.36 25.72 2.69
CA GLY A 542 -19.79 26.48 3.80
C GLY A 542 -18.27 26.41 3.81
N CYS A 543 -17.69 25.21 3.63
CA CYS A 543 -16.25 25.02 3.50
C CYS A 543 -15.67 25.76 2.29
N SER A 544 -16.33 25.68 1.12
CA SER A 544 -15.90 26.42 -0.07
C SER A 544 -15.89 27.93 0.14
N LEU A 545 -16.93 28.47 0.76
CA LEU A 545 -17.05 29.90 1.06
C LEU A 545 -16.01 30.33 2.10
N PHE A 546 -15.78 29.51 3.12
CA PHE A 546 -14.76 29.74 4.15
C PHE A 546 -13.36 29.84 3.54
N LEU A 547 -12.99 28.90 2.67
CA LEU A 547 -11.68 28.88 1.98
C LEU A 547 -11.51 30.03 0.97
N GLN A 548 -12.61 30.60 0.46
CA GLN A 548 -12.59 31.83 -0.34
C GLN A 548 -12.53 33.11 0.50
N GLY A 549 -12.50 33.01 1.83
CA GLY A 549 -12.54 34.17 2.74
C GLY A 549 -13.94 34.80 2.91
N LYS A 550 -15.00 34.23 2.32
CA LYS A 550 -16.40 34.69 2.42
C LYS A 550 -17.03 34.25 3.75
N LYS A 551 -16.38 34.56 4.89
CA LYS A 551 -16.71 34.02 6.22
C LYS A 551 -18.13 34.33 6.69
N ALA A 552 -18.67 35.52 6.37
CA ALA A 552 -20.02 35.91 6.77
C ALA A 552 -21.09 35.01 6.11
N GLU A 553 -20.97 34.78 4.80
CA GLU A 553 -21.89 33.89 4.08
C GLU A 553 -21.69 32.43 4.52
N ALA A 554 -20.44 31.98 4.69
CA ALA A 554 -20.14 30.65 5.21
C ALA A 554 -20.81 30.39 6.56
N TYR A 555 -20.85 31.39 7.46
CA TYR A 555 -21.46 31.28 8.77
C TYR A 555 -22.96 30.96 8.69
N ASP A 556 -23.72 31.68 7.85
CA ASP A 556 -25.14 31.41 7.66
C ASP A 556 -25.39 30.02 7.04
N ILE A 557 -24.56 29.64 6.08
CA ILE A 557 -24.62 28.35 5.40
C ILE A 557 -24.32 27.18 6.35
N PHE A 558 -23.30 27.30 7.21
CA PHE A 558 -23.00 26.26 8.21
C PHE A 558 -24.13 26.11 9.22
N PHE A 559 -24.78 27.19 9.64
CA PHE A 559 -25.95 27.08 10.51
C PHE A 559 -27.05 26.23 9.86
N LYS A 560 -27.29 26.41 8.55
CA LYS A 560 -28.25 25.59 7.82
C LYS A 560 -27.85 24.11 7.77
N ALA A 561 -26.56 23.81 7.64
CA ALA A 561 -26.03 22.45 7.70
C ALA A 561 -26.34 21.76 9.05
N THR A 562 -26.29 22.50 10.17
CA THR A 562 -26.54 21.94 11.52
C THR A 562 -28.00 21.60 11.83
N TRP A 563 -28.94 21.84 10.90
CA TRP A 563 -30.35 21.50 11.10
C TRP A 563 -30.62 19.99 11.03
N ASN A 564 -29.65 19.21 10.52
CA ASN A 564 -29.63 17.75 10.57
C ASN A 564 -28.53 17.27 11.55
N ASP A 565 -28.82 16.21 12.31
CA ASP A 565 -27.95 15.69 13.38
C ASP A 565 -26.56 15.27 12.89
N ALA A 566 -26.46 14.62 11.72
CA ALA A 566 -25.22 14.08 11.17
C ALA A 566 -24.13 15.12 10.90
N TRP A 567 -24.52 16.39 10.73
CA TRP A 567 -23.61 17.50 10.45
C TRP A 567 -23.45 18.47 11.61
N GLN A 568 -24.06 18.20 12.78
CA GLN A 568 -23.98 19.12 13.92
C GLN A 568 -22.58 19.23 14.50
N HIS A 569 -21.84 18.12 14.68
CA HIS A 569 -20.50 18.19 15.28
C HIS A 569 -19.55 19.02 14.41
N SER A 570 -19.47 18.74 13.11
CA SER A 570 -18.59 19.47 12.17
C SER A 570 -19.11 20.87 11.84
N GLY A 571 -20.41 21.05 11.65
CA GLY A 571 -21.00 22.36 11.38
C GLY A 571 -20.83 23.33 12.54
N PHE A 572 -21.08 22.90 13.78
CA PHE A 572 -20.85 23.75 14.96
C PHE A 572 -19.37 24.03 15.21
N LEU A 573 -18.46 23.11 14.89
CA LEU A 573 -17.02 23.37 14.95
C LEU A 573 -16.61 24.48 13.97
N MET A 574 -17.09 24.45 12.73
CA MET A 574 -16.80 25.50 11.75
C MET A 574 -17.41 26.86 12.15
N LEU A 575 -18.63 26.86 12.69
CA LEU A 575 -19.24 28.07 13.26
C LEU A 575 -18.41 28.62 14.43
N ALA A 576 -17.93 27.75 15.33
CA ALA A 576 -17.08 28.14 16.45
C ALA A 576 -15.76 28.74 15.99
N ARG A 577 -15.12 28.16 14.96
CA ARG A 577 -13.90 28.70 14.32
C ARG A 577 -14.13 30.10 13.75
N ILE A 578 -15.21 30.30 13.00
CA ILE A 578 -15.55 31.61 12.44
C ILE A 578 -15.81 32.62 13.57
N ALA A 579 -16.59 32.25 14.59
CA ALA A 579 -16.88 33.12 15.74
C ALA A 579 -15.60 33.49 16.52
N ALA A 580 -14.72 32.51 16.79
CA ALA A 580 -13.41 32.72 17.41
C ALA A 580 -12.54 33.66 16.57
N SER A 581 -12.49 33.47 15.24
CA SER A 581 -11.71 34.35 14.36
C SER A 581 -12.21 35.79 14.28
N ASN A 582 -13.47 36.02 14.68
CA ASN A 582 -14.07 37.34 14.84
C ASN A 582 -14.06 37.83 16.30
N GLN A 583 -13.33 37.14 17.19
CA GLN A 583 -13.21 37.43 18.62
C GLN A 583 -14.56 37.44 19.38
N LYS A 584 -15.58 36.74 18.86
CA LYS A 584 -16.88 36.54 19.52
C LYS A 584 -16.81 35.35 20.46
N TRP A 585 -16.03 35.49 21.54
CA TRP A 585 -15.64 34.35 22.39
C TRP A 585 -16.80 33.63 23.10
N ASP A 586 -17.85 34.35 23.51
CA ASP A 586 -19.03 33.73 24.12
C ASP A 586 -19.81 32.85 23.12
N ASP A 587 -20.03 33.37 21.91
CA ASP A 587 -20.66 32.61 20.83
C ASP A 587 -19.80 31.40 20.44
N ALA A 588 -18.49 31.61 20.30
CA ALA A 588 -17.53 30.56 19.97
C ALA A 588 -17.55 29.44 21.02
N LEU A 589 -17.54 29.77 22.31
CA LEU A 589 -17.59 28.78 23.40
C LEU A 589 -18.91 28.00 23.38
N SER A 590 -20.03 28.69 23.17
CA SER A 590 -21.35 28.06 23.07
C SER A 590 -21.42 27.08 21.89
N LEU A 591 -20.90 27.47 20.73
CA LEU A 591 -20.85 26.64 19.53
C LEU A 591 -19.88 25.46 19.68
N ALA A 592 -18.70 25.66 20.27
CA ALA A 592 -17.74 24.59 20.55
C ALA A 592 -18.35 23.53 21.49
N LYS A 593 -19.06 23.97 22.55
CA LYS A 593 -19.80 23.06 23.43
C LYS A 593 -20.88 22.29 22.69
N LYS A 594 -21.64 22.91 21.79
CA LYS A 594 -22.63 22.20 20.94
C LYS A 594 -21.99 21.14 20.05
N SER A 595 -20.80 21.42 19.49
CA SER A 595 -20.03 20.43 18.74
C SER A 595 -19.63 19.25 19.61
N LEU A 596 -19.09 19.51 20.80
CA LEU A 596 -18.63 18.47 21.74
C LEU A 596 -19.75 17.63 22.35
N VAL A 597 -20.97 18.17 22.49
CA VAL A 597 -22.15 17.37 22.88
C VAL A 597 -22.42 16.24 21.88
N ARG A 598 -22.08 16.45 20.61
CA ARG A 598 -22.27 15.45 19.53
C ARG A 598 -21.07 14.56 19.33
N ASN A 599 -19.87 15.06 19.58
CA ASN A 599 -18.64 14.27 19.56
C ASN A 599 -17.67 14.76 20.65
N TYR A 600 -17.79 14.17 21.85
CA TYR A 600 -17.01 14.60 23.03
C TYR A 600 -15.50 14.36 22.89
N HIS A 601 -15.13 13.37 22.07
CA HIS A 601 -13.74 12.99 21.79
C HIS A 601 -13.15 13.75 20.58
N ASN A 602 -13.88 14.69 19.97
CA ASN A 602 -13.37 15.51 18.88
C ASN A 602 -12.19 16.37 19.36
N HIS A 603 -10.99 15.92 19.09
CA HIS A 603 -9.77 16.52 19.62
C HIS A 603 -9.54 17.97 19.15
N THR A 604 -10.01 18.32 17.94
CA THR A 604 -9.91 19.68 17.37
C THR A 604 -10.89 20.63 18.02
N ALA A 605 -12.12 20.17 18.31
CA ALA A 605 -13.10 20.95 19.06
C ALA A 605 -12.67 21.16 20.52
N ARG A 606 -12.03 20.14 21.12
CA ARG A 606 -11.46 20.27 22.47
C ARG A 606 -10.33 21.30 22.50
N HIS A 607 -9.39 21.22 21.56
CA HIS A 607 -8.33 22.22 21.41
C HIS A 607 -8.90 23.63 21.24
N LEU A 608 -9.88 23.82 20.33
CA LEU A 608 -10.52 25.12 20.13
C LEU A 608 -11.21 25.65 21.40
N GLN A 609 -11.90 24.79 22.16
CA GLN A 609 -12.49 25.20 23.43
C GLN A 609 -11.43 25.64 24.44
N THR A 610 -10.28 24.95 24.52
CA THR A 610 -9.16 25.36 25.37
C THR A 610 -8.63 26.74 24.98
N ILE A 611 -8.44 27.00 23.69
CA ILE A 611 -8.06 28.34 23.17
C ILE A 611 -9.07 29.39 23.65
N ILE A 612 -10.37 29.13 23.45
CA ILE A 612 -11.42 30.10 23.80
C ILE A 612 -11.46 30.36 25.31
N LEU A 613 -11.25 29.35 26.16
CA LEU A 613 -11.20 29.54 27.61
C LEU A 613 -10.00 30.41 28.02
N ARG A 614 -8.82 30.18 27.43
CA ARG A 614 -7.63 31.00 27.67
C ARG A 614 -7.84 32.45 27.22
N GLU A 615 -8.35 32.67 26.02
CA GLU A 615 -8.62 34.02 25.48
C GLU A 615 -9.67 34.79 26.29
N LYS A 616 -10.59 34.09 26.96
CA LYS A 616 -11.55 34.69 27.91
C LYS A 616 -10.96 35.01 29.29
N GLY A 617 -9.70 34.65 29.55
CA GLY A 617 -9.06 34.77 30.86
C GLY A 617 -9.51 33.73 31.88
N LEU A 618 -10.20 32.67 31.45
CA LEU A 618 -10.62 31.54 32.28
C LEU A 618 -9.51 30.49 32.37
N THR A 619 -8.33 30.92 32.83
CA THR A 619 -7.09 30.13 32.76
C THR A 619 -7.18 28.80 33.53
N ALA A 620 -7.82 28.78 34.71
CA ALA A 620 -7.98 27.55 35.49
C ALA A 620 -8.82 26.51 34.72
N ASP A 621 -9.95 26.93 34.17
CA ASP A 621 -10.84 26.08 33.37
C ASP A 621 -10.13 25.58 32.11
N ALA A 622 -9.31 26.43 31.47
CA ALA A 622 -8.52 26.04 30.31
C ALA A 622 -7.52 24.92 30.65
N ILE A 623 -6.79 25.05 31.77
CA ILE A 623 -5.81 24.04 32.21
C ILE A 623 -6.52 22.73 32.59
N GLU A 624 -7.62 22.80 33.34
CA GLU A 624 -8.39 21.61 33.72
C GLU A 624 -8.93 20.88 32.49
N PHE A 625 -9.52 21.63 31.55
CA PHE A 625 -10.05 21.06 30.32
C PHE A 625 -8.95 20.51 29.40
N ALA A 626 -7.78 21.14 29.34
CA ALA A 626 -6.61 20.63 28.64
C ALA A 626 -6.15 19.29 29.23
N LYS A 627 -6.03 19.17 30.55
CA LYS A 627 -5.66 17.92 31.22
C LYS A 627 -6.67 16.79 30.97
N ALA A 628 -7.96 17.08 31.11
CA ALA A 628 -9.02 16.11 30.79
C ALA A 628 -9.01 15.69 29.31
N SER A 629 -8.56 16.57 28.41
CA SER A 629 -8.39 16.23 26.99
C SER A 629 -7.21 15.29 26.75
N LEU A 630 -6.14 15.42 27.55
CA LEU A 630 -4.94 14.58 27.46
C LEU A 630 -5.13 13.18 28.03
N GLU A 631 -6.11 12.98 28.92
CA GLU A 631 -6.55 11.65 29.37
C GLU A 631 -7.24 10.85 28.24
N ILE A 632 -7.90 11.55 27.30
CA ILE A 632 -8.55 10.90 26.14
C ILE A 632 -7.52 10.61 25.03
N ASP A 633 -6.64 11.59 24.80
CA ASP A 633 -5.64 11.62 23.74
C ASP A 633 -4.34 12.27 24.23
N PRO A 634 -3.33 11.47 24.65
CA PRO A 634 -2.08 12.01 25.16
C PRO A 634 -1.25 12.76 24.10
N PHE A 635 -1.63 12.66 22.82
CA PHE A 635 -1.02 13.38 21.69
C PHE A 635 -1.91 14.55 21.21
N ASN A 636 -2.76 15.10 22.08
CA ASN A 636 -3.45 16.36 21.80
C ASN A 636 -2.47 17.54 21.94
N TYR A 637 -1.63 17.72 20.92
CA TYR A 637 -0.57 18.73 20.87
C TYR A 637 -1.06 20.14 21.15
N GLY A 638 -2.25 20.49 20.65
CA GLY A 638 -2.87 21.78 20.92
C GLY A 638 -3.21 22.01 22.39
N CYS A 639 -3.78 21.00 23.06
CA CYS A 639 -4.06 21.11 24.50
C CYS A 639 -2.78 21.18 25.35
N LEU A 640 -1.70 20.47 24.97
CA LEU A 640 -0.39 20.61 25.62
C LEU A 640 0.19 22.01 25.44
N PHE A 641 0.14 22.56 24.21
CA PHE A 641 0.66 23.90 23.95
C PHE A 641 -0.17 24.97 24.66
N GLU A 642 -1.50 24.86 24.69
CA GLU A 642 -2.36 25.75 25.48
C GLU A 642 -2.09 25.66 26.98
N TRP A 643 -1.81 24.47 27.52
CA TRP A 643 -1.40 24.33 28.93
C TRP A 643 -0.08 25.07 29.17
N TYR A 644 0.91 24.93 28.28
CA TYR A 644 2.12 25.73 28.34
C TYR A 644 1.82 27.24 28.29
N LEU A 645 1.01 27.73 27.35
CA LEU A 645 0.69 29.16 27.25
C LEU A 645 -0.05 29.68 28.50
N ALA A 646 -0.87 28.85 29.14
CA ALA A 646 -1.61 29.20 30.35
C ALA A 646 -0.73 29.25 31.62
N THR A 647 0.41 28.55 31.64
CA THR A 647 1.24 28.37 32.85
C THR A 647 2.66 28.90 32.73
N ASN A 648 3.15 29.06 31.50
CA ASN A 648 4.56 29.26 31.15
C ASN A 648 5.49 28.18 31.72
N ASP A 649 4.98 26.95 31.88
CA ASP A 649 5.74 25.79 32.39
C ASP A 649 6.55 25.15 31.26
N HIS A 650 7.87 25.32 31.30
CA HIS A 650 8.76 24.79 30.27
C HIS A 650 8.84 23.26 30.25
N ASP A 651 8.51 22.57 31.35
CA ASP A 651 8.48 21.10 31.38
C ASP A 651 7.33 20.57 30.48
N VAL A 652 6.20 21.27 30.44
CA VAL A 652 5.08 20.95 29.54
C VAL A 652 5.48 21.15 28.07
N LEU A 653 6.23 22.22 27.78
CA LEU A 653 6.73 22.49 26.44
C LEU A 653 7.77 21.45 26.00
N ASP A 654 8.65 21.02 26.89
CA ASP A 654 9.64 19.98 26.59
C ASP A 654 8.99 18.61 26.42
N ARG A 655 7.91 18.31 27.17
CA ARG A 655 7.05 17.16 26.90
C ARG A 655 6.44 17.22 25.50
N LEU A 656 5.87 18.35 25.10
CA LEU A 656 5.30 18.53 23.75
C LEU A 656 6.37 18.29 22.66
N ARG A 657 7.55 18.91 22.80
CA ARG A 657 8.67 18.74 21.87
C ARG A 657 9.13 17.29 21.75
N THR A 658 9.22 16.60 22.89
CA THR A 658 9.58 15.18 22.95
C THR A 658 8.58 14.33 22.18
N LEU A 659 7.27 14.56 22.39
CA LEU A 659 6.23 13.82 21.69
C LEU A 659 6.21 14.11 20.18
N MET A 660 6.41 15.36 19.77
CA MET A 660 6.39 15.74 18.35
C MET A 660 7.67 15.37 17.58
N ARG A 661 8.77 15.07 18.30
CA ARG A 661 10.07 14.61 17.77
C ARG A 661 10.69 15.52 16.69
N GLY A 662 10.35 16.80 16.68
CA GLY A 662 10.77 17.71 15.61
C GLY A 662 10.17 17.36 14.23
N SER A 663 9.01 16.70 14.17
CA SER A 663 8.27 16.51 12.92
C SER A 663 7.66 17.83 12.44
N VAL A 664 8.18 18.38 11.34
CA VAL A 664 7.69 19.64 10.74
C VAL A 664 6.18 19.59 10.46
N ASN A 665 5.64 18.44 10.03
CA ASN A 665 4.22 18.30 9.74
C ASN A 665 3.34 18.53 10.98
N ASN A 666 3.76 18.01 12.15
CA ASN A 666 3.03 18.20 13.41
C ASN A 666 2.91 19.69 13.77
N TYR A 667 3.97 20.48 13.55
CA TYR A 667 3.96 21.93 13.81
C TYR A 667 3.11 22.70 12.79
N LEU A 668 3.18 22.31 11.50
CA LEU A 668 2.35 22.92 10.46
C LEU A 668 0.85 22.68 10.71
N GLU A 669 0.43 21.45 11.03
CA GLU A 669 -0.97 21.15 11.40
C GLU A 669 -1.42 21.92 12.65
N LEU A 670 -0.60 21.96 13.70
CA LEU A 670 -0.92 22.72 14.91
C LEU A 670 -1.07 24.22 14.62
N SER A 671 -0.20 24.79 13.78
CA SER A 671 -0.28 26.20 13.40
C SER A 671 -1.56 26.53 12.61
N LEU A 672 -2.03 25.60 11.76
CA LEU A 672 -3.29 25.74 11.04
C LEU A 672 -4.50 25.71 11.99
N ASP A 673 -4.46 24.87 13.02
CA ASP A 673 -5.52 24.85 14.03
C ASP A 673 -5.68 26.23 14.72
N TYR A 674 -4.57 26.88 15.06
CA TYR A 674 -4.58 28.26 15.58
C TYR A 674 -5.05 29.30 14.55
N ALA A 675 -4.59 29.19 13.30
CA ALA A 675 -5.00 30.08 12.23
C ALA A 675 -6.51 29.99 11.95
N HIS A 676 -7.10 28.79 12.01
CA HIS A 676 -8.54 28.59 11.90
C HIS A 676 -9.33 29.25 13.04
N ALA A 677 -8.75 29.38 14.23
CA ALA A 677 -9.31 30.14 15.35
C ALA A 677 -9.08 31.66 15.25
N GLY A 678 -8.31 32.13 14.25
CA GLY A 678 -7.90 33.53 14.09
C GLY A 678 -6.74 33.95 15.00
N CYS A 679 -6.09 33.01 15.69
CA CYS A 679 -4.97 33.26 16.59
C CYS A 679 -3.62 33.26 15.82
N TYR A 680 -3.49 34.14 14.82
CA TYR A 680 -2.33 34.13 13.91
C TYR A 680 -0.98 34.38 14.58
N ALA A 681 -0.94 35.23 15.63
CA ALA A 681 0.29 35.46 16.39
C ALA A 681 0.77 34.17 17.08
N VAL A 682 -0.15 33.42 17.69
CA VAL A 682 0.18 32.13 18.32
C VAL A 682 0.58 31.09 17.28
N ALA A 683 -0.05 31.09 16.10
CA ALA A 683 0.36 30.23 14.99
C ALA A 683 1.81 30.51 14.55
N ILE A 684 2.21 31.79 14.49
CA ILE A 684 3.60 32.20 14.24
C ILE A 684 4.52 31.72 15.38
N ASP A 685 4.09 31.84 16.64
CA ASP A 685 4.89 31.39 17.80
C ASP A 685 5.13 29.87 17.79
N VAL A 686 4.14 29.07 17.38
CA VAL A 686 4.30 27.62 17.19
C VAL A 686 5.42 27.32 16.21
N LEU A 687 5.40 27.96 15.02
CA LEU A 687 6.43 27.74 13.99
C LEU A 687 7.79 28.32 14.40
N ALA A 688 7.81 29.48 15.06
CA ALA A 688 9.03 30.05 15.61
C ALA A 688 9.66 29.15 16.68
N SER A 689 8.84 28.47 17.48
CA SER A 689 9.32 27.51 18.49
C SER A 689 10.04 26.31 17.86
N TYR A 690 9.58 25.87 16.68
CA TYR A 690 10.24 24.84 15.88
C TYR A 690 11.56 25.35 15.31
N ILE A 691 11.53 26.49 14.60
CA ILE A 691 12.71 27.07 13.93
C ILE A 691 13.82 27.35 14.94
N LYS A 692 13.48 27.80 16.15
CA LYS A 692 14.45 28.06 17.21
C LYS A 692 15.28 26.83 17.60
N VAL A 693 14.71 25.63 17.51
CA VAL A 693 15.35 24.37 17.92
C VAL A 693 15.95 23.62 16.75
N HIS A 694 15.25 23.56 15.61
CA HIS A 694 15.59 22.71 14.47
C HIS A 694 16.12 23.48 13.26
N GLY A 695 16.01 24.81 13.26
CA GLY A 695 16.20 25.63 12.07
C GLY A 695 15.02 25.56 11.10
N ALA A 696 15.08 26.35 10.03
CA ALA A 696 14.08 26.31 8.97
C ALA A 696 14.36 25.14 8.01
N THR A 697 13.86 23.95 8.38
CA THR A 697 14.08 22.72 7.60
C THR A 697 13.20 22.60 6.36
N SER A 698 12.22 23.50 6.18
CA SER A 698 11.33 23.53 5.02
C SER A 698 10.89 24.98 4.72
N PRO A 699 10.86 25.39 3.44
CA PRO A 699 10.32 26.68 3.00
C PRO A 699 8.88 26.95 3.44
N LEU A 700 8.08 25.89 3.64
CA LEU A 700 6.68 26.02 4.08
C LEU A 700 6.56 26.73 5.42
N LEU A 701 7.54 26.59 6.32
CA LEU A 701 7.52 27.28 7.61
C LEU A 701 7.37 28.80 7.43
N HIS A 702 8.22 29.40 6.61
CA HIS A 702 8.17 30.84 6.37
C HIS A 702 7.03 31.25 5.44
N TYR A 703 6.61 30.42 4.48
CA TYR A 703 5.40 30.72 3.71
C TYR A 703 4.15 30.79 4.59
N TYR A 704 3.99 29.84 5.53
CA TYR A 704 2.91 29.85 6.51
C TYR A 704 2.98 31.10 7.40
N MET A 705 4.16 31.41 7.96
CA MET A 705 4.34 32.61 8.78
C MET A 705 4.05 33.90 8.01
N GLY A 706 4.42 33.98 6.72
CA GLY A 706 4.08 35.11 5.85
C GLY A 706 2.58 35.26 5.64
N TRP A 707 1.87 34.16 5.42
CA TRP A 707 0.41 34.18 5.32
C TRP A 707 -0.26 34.57 6.63
N PHE A 708 0.18 34.01 7.76
CA PHE A 708 -0.32 34.37 9.08
C PHE A 708 -0.09 35.85 9.39
N ALA A 709 1.09 36.40 9.08
CA ALA A 709 1.39 37.83 9.24
C ALA A 709 0.51 38.70 8.33
N THR A 710 0.22 38.25 7.10
CA THR A 710 -0.73 38.90 6.19
C THR A 710 -2.13 38.96 6.82
N CYS A 711 -2.61 37.82 7.34
CA CYS A 711 -3.91 37.75 8.02
C CYS A 711 -3.96 38.54 9.33
N ASN A 712 -2.82 38.74 9.98
CA ASN A 712 -2.67 39.55 11.18
C ASN A 712 -2.49 41.05 10.89
N ASN A 713 -2.64 41.48 9.62
CA ASN A 713 -2.43 42.86 9.16
C ASN A 713 -1.01 43.41 9.46
N ALA A 714 0.01 42.56 9.36
CA ALA A 714 1.43 42.90 9.57
C ALA A 714 2.24 42.78 8.26
N PRO A 715 2.07 43.71 7.29
CA PRO A 715 2.61 43.58 5.94
C PRO A 715 4.15 43.56 5.86
N GLU A 716 4.86 44.31 6.71
CA GLU A 716 6.33 44.31 6.74
C GLU A 716 6.89 42.97 7.21
N GLN A 717 6.26 42.40 8.24
CA GLN A 717 6.60 41.08 8.75
C GLN A 717 6.28 40.00 7.71
N ALA A 718 5.13 40.11 7.03
CA ALA A 718 4.74 39.20 5.96
C ALA A 718 5.75 39.21 4.81
N ALA A 719 6.14 40.39 4.32
CA ALA A 719 7.15 40.55 3.27
C ALA A 719 8.48 39.89 3.67
N THR A 720 8.93 40.12 4.92
CA THR A 720 10.15 39.50 5.45
C THR A 720 10.08 37.97 5.40
N TYR A 721 8.98 37.38 5.84
CA TYR A 721 8.82 35.92 5.81
C TYR A 721 8.77 35.36 4.38
N TYR A 722 8.06 36.02 3.45
CA TYR A 722 8.05 35.58 2.06
C TYR A 722 9.44 35.69 1.40
N GLU A 723 10.22 36.73 1.72
CA GLU A 723 11.60 36.86 1.25
C GLU A 723 12.53 35.78 1.81
N LEU A 724 12.35 35.39 3.07
CA LEU A 724 13.07 34.27 3.67
C LEU A 724 12.71 32.95 2.95
N ALA A 725 11.42 32.67 2.79
CA ALA A 725 10.93 31.47 2.12
C ALA A 725 11.48 31.33 0.69
N ALA A 726 11.48 32.42 -0.08
CA ALA A 726 11.99 32.45 -1.46
C ALA A 726 13.49 32.09 -1.56
N LYS A 727 14.28 32.35 -0.50
CA LYS A 727 15.73 32.08 -0.47
C LYS A 727 16.06 30.65 0.00
N GLU A 728 15.13 29.96 0.64
CA GLU A 728 15.37 28.62 1.20
C GLU A 728 15.44 27.51 0.15
N ALA A 729 16.15 26.43 0.45
CA ALA A 729 16.36 25.34 -0.49
C ALA A 729 15.03 24.59 -0.78
N PRO A 730 14.75 24.23 -2.05
CA PRO A 730 13.47 23.66 -2.42
C PRO A 730 13.33 22.14 -2.28
N GLY A 731 14.41 21.45 -1.90
CA GLY A 731 14.40 19.99 -1.73
C GLY A 731 13.46 19.56 -0.61
N TYR A 732 12.81 18.40 -0.78
CA TYR A 732 11.92 17.78 0.21
C TYR A 732 10.71 18.67 0.63
N CYS A 733 10.34 19.64 -0.22
CA CYS A 733 9.23 20.56 0.02
C CYS A 733 8.07 20.22 -0.93
N PHE A 734 7.06 19.52 -0.41
CA PHE A 734 5.95 18.96 -1.18
C PHE A 734 4.58 19.38 -0.61
N PRO A 735 4.13 20.62 -0.85
CA PRO A 735 2.84 21.08 -0.35
C PRO A 735 1.64 20.34 -0.98
N ASN A 736 0.73 19.85 -0.14
CA ASN A 736 -0.41 19.03 -0.52
C ASN A 736 -1.75 19.46 0.13
N LYS A 737 -1.74 20.45 1.02
CA LYS A 737 -2.91 20.89 1.80
C LYS A 737 -3.69 21.97 1.06
N VAL A 738 -5.02 21.98 1.17
CA VAL A 738 -5.83 22.99 0.47
C VAL A 738 -5.53 24.42 0.94
N GLU A 739 -5.12 24.59 2.20
CA GLU A 739 -4.68 25.84 2.79
C GLU A 739 -3.39 26.35 2.11
N GLU A 740 -2.53 25.46 1.63
CA GLU A 740 -1.26 25.82 0.99
C GLU A 740 -1.47 26.49 -0.38
N VAL A 741 -2.59 26.22 -1.05
CA VAL A 741 -2.99 26.98 -2.25
C VAL A 741 -3.16 28.45 -1.91
N ILE A 742 -3.85 28.75 -0.81
CA ILE A 742 -4.09 30.13 -0.35
C ILE A 742 -2.77 30.78 0.08
N ILE A 743 -1.94 30.04 0.83
CA ILE A 743 -0.64 30.51 1.33
C ILE A 743 0.29 30.87 0.16
N LEU A 744 0.43 29.98 -0.82
CA LEU A 744 1.32 30.19 -1.97
C LEU A 744 0.79 31.27 -2.94
N GLN A 745 -0.53 31.36 -3.12
CA GLN A 745 -1.15 32.49 -3.84
C GLN A 745 -0.89 33.82 -3.13
N SER A 746 -0.98 33.85 -1.80
CA SER A 746 -0.66 35.03 -0.99
C SER A 746 0.82 35.41 -1.11
N ALA A 747 1.73 34.43 -1.11
CA ALA A 747 3.15 34.66 -1.37
C ALA A 747 3.39 35.30 -2.74
N LEU A 748 2.79 34.75 -3.81
CA LEU A 748 2.92 35.28 -5.18
C LEU A 748 2.28 36.66 -5.37
N ALA A 749 1.25 36.99 -4.58
CA ALA A 749 0.65 38.32 -4.57
C ALA A 749 1.56 39.37 -3.90
N ASN A 750 2.28 39.00 -2.84
CA ASN A 750 3.19 39.89 -2.11
C ASN A 750 4.60 39.96 -2.74
N ASN A 751 5.09 38.84 -3.30
CA ASN A 751 6.37 38.73 -3.98
C ASN A 751 6.19 38.06 -5.36
N PRO A 752 5.82 38.82 -6.41
CA PRO A 752 5.60 38.26 -7.74
C PRO A 752 6.83 37.64 -8.41
N SER A 753 8.04 37.93 -7.90
CA SER A 753 9.32 37.37 -8.36
C SER A 753 9.73 36.06 -7.69
N ASP A 754 8.90 35.52 -6.79
CA ASP A 754 9.19 34.24 -6.14
C ASP A 754 8.97 33.06 -7.12
N ALA A 755 10.05 32.60 -7.75
CA ALA A 755 10.03 31.44 -8.63
C ALA A 755 9.62 30.16 -7.88
N LYS A 756 10.07 29.97 -6.64
CA LYS A 756 9.82 28.74 -5.86
C LYS A 756 8.37 28.63 -5.44
N ALA A 757 7.73 29.73 -5.03
CA ALA A 757 6.30 29.74 -4.75
C ALA A 757 5.46 29.31 -5.96
N ALA A 758 5.82 29.76 -7.17
CA ALA A 758 5.17 29.31 -8.41
C ALA A 758 5.41 27.82 -8.67
N TYR A 759 6.63 27.34 -8.46
CA TYR A 759 6.98 25.91 -8.54
C TYR A 759 6.17 25.03 -7.58
N TYR A 760 6.11 25.39 -6.29
CA TYR A 760 5.36 24.62 -5.29
C TYR A 760 3.87 24.56 -5.59
N LEU A 761 3.29 25.68 -6.02
CA LEU A 761 1.89 25.75 -6.39
C LEU A 761 1.61 24.90 -7.63
N GLY A 762 2.55 24.86 -8.58
CA GLY A 762 2.51 23.97 -9.73
C GLY A 762 2.53 22.49 -9.33
N ASN A 763 3.38 22.11 -8.37
CA ASN A 763 3.43 20.73 -7.86
C ASN A 763 2.11 20.30 -7.23
N LEU A 764 1.55 21.15 -6.36
CA LEU A 764 0.25 20.89 -5.72
C LEU A 764 -0.83 20.71 -6.78
N TRP A 765 -0.92 21.61 -7.75
CA TRP A 765 -1.92 21.51 -8.81
C TRP A 765 -1.73 20.30 -9.71
N TYR A 766 -0.49 19.89 -10.00
CA TYR A 766 -0.24 18.69 -10.78
C TYR A 766 -0.72 17.43 -10.04
N ASP A 767 -0.38 17.28 -8.75
CA ASP A 767 -0.89 16.20 -7.88
C ASP A 767 -2.44 16.19 -7.84
N LYS A 768 -3.06 17.36 -7.80
CA LYS A 768 -4.53 17.52 -7.83
C LYS A 768 -5.13 17.44 -9.25
N ARG A 769 -4.36 16.97 -10.24
CA ARG A 769 -4.77 16.80 -11.64
C ARG A 769 -5.30 18.08 -12.29
N GLN A 770 -4.82 19.24 -11.86
CA GLN A 770 -5.10 20.57 -12.41
C GLN A 770 -3.95 20.98 -13.36
N TYR A 771 -3.80 20.25 -14.46
CA TYR A 771 -2.62 20.30 -15.31
C TYR A 771 -2.39 21.67 -15.96
N THR A 772 -3.46 22.34 -16.41
CA THR A 772 -3.35 23.65 -17.05
C THR A 772 -2.77 24.68 -16.08
N GLU A 773 -3.30 24.73 -14.85
CA GLU A 773 -2.83 25.60 -13.80
C GLU A 773 -1.39 25.23 -13.37
N ALA A 774 -1.09 23.94 -13.26
CA ALA A 774 0.24 23.45 -12.89
C ALA A 774 1.33 23.88 -13.89
N ILE A 775 1.08 23.65 -15.19
CA ILE A 775 2.02 23.98 -16.27
C ILE A 775 2.25 25.50 -16.31
N ALA A 776 1.19 26.30 -16.21
CA ALA A 776 1.33 27.76 -16.18
C ALA A 776 2.18 28.24 -15.00
N CYS A 777 2.06 27.58 -13.84
CA CYS A 777 2.89 27.85 -12.66
C CYS A 777 4.36 27.51 -12.89
N TRP A 778 4.66 26.35 -13.48
CA TRP A 778 6.02 25.93 -13.78
C TRP A 778 6.67 26.78 -14.88
N GLU A 779 5.93 27.15 -15.92
CA GLU A 779 6.40 28.09 -16.95
C GLU A 779 6.72 29.47 -16.34
N LYS A 780 5.86 29.95 -15.43
CA LYS A 780 6.15 31.18 -14.67
C LYS A 780 7.42 31.02 -13.83
N SER A 781 7.59 29.90 -13.13
CA SER A 781 8.81 29.63 -12.35
C SER A 781 10.06 29.69 -13.22
N VAL A 782 10.09 29.02 -14.38
CA VAL A 782 11.24 29.07 -15.32
C VAL A 782 11.47 30.48 -15.86
N SER A 783 10.41 31.25 -16.11
CA SER A 783 10.56 32.64 -16.57
C SER A 783 11.20 33.58 -15.53
N LEU A 784 11.12 33.21 -14.24
CA LEU A 784 11.68 33.96 -13.12
C LEU A 784 13.08 33.45 -12.73
N ASP A 785 13.30 32.14 -12.82
CA ASP A 785 14.58 31.46 -12.56
C ASP A 785 14.70 30.24 -13.49
N ASP A 786 15.53 30.37 -14.52
CA ASP A 786 15.78 29.32 -15.51
C ASP A 786 16.87 28.33 -15.06
N THR A 787 17.47 28.52 -13.89
CA THR A 787 18.52 27.65 -13.33
C THR A 787 17.97 26.53 -12.44
N PHE A 788 16.65 26.49 -12.23
CA PHE A 788 16.01 25.54 -11.34
C PHE A 788 15.72 24.19 -12.05
N ALA A 789 16.68 23.26 -11.96
CA ALA A 789 16.64 21.94 -12.62
C ALA A 789 15.32 21.16 -12.43
N THR A 790 14.78 21.09 -11.21
CA THR A 790 13.55 20.35 -10.91
C THR A 790 12.33 20.88 -11.67
N VAL A 791 12.27 22.18 -11.95
CA VAL A 791 11.14 22.77 -12.70
C VAL A 791 11.20 22.35 -14.17
N HIS A 792 12.40 22.36 -14.76
CA HIS A 792 12.61 21.86 -16.12
C HIS A 792 12.26 20.38 -16.25
N ARG A 793 12.65 19.56 -15.26
CA ARG A 793 12.21 18.16 -15.15
C ARG A 793 10.67 18.06 -15.14
N ASN A 794 10.00 18.79 -14.26
CA ASN A 794 8.54 18.74 -14.15
C ASN A 794 7.81 19.21 -15.43
N LEU A 795 8.33 20.25 -16.10
CA LEU A 795 7.83 20.67 -17.40
C LEU A 795 8.02 19.59 -18.46
N SER A 796 9.15 18.89 -18.47
CA SER A 796 9.36 17.75 -19.37
C SER A 796 8.27 16.68 -19.23
N LEU A 797 8.00 16.26 -17.99
CA LEU A 797 6.94 15.30 -17.67
C LEU A 797 5.57 15.79 -18.15
N ALA A 798 5.24 17.06 -17.92
CA ALA A 798 3.95 17.64 -18.31
C ALA A 798 3.80 17.79 -19.83
N TYR A 799 4.85 18.25 -20.50
CA TYR A 799 4.88 18.41 -21.96
C TYR A 799 4.72 17.07 -22.66
N TYR A 800 5.35 16.00 -22.15
CA TYR A 800 5.15 14.67 -22.68
C TYR A 800 3.77 14.11 -22.35
N ASN A 801 3.44 13.97 -21.06
CA ASN A 801 2.27 13.21 -20.61
C ASN A 801 0.93 13.89 -20.92
N LYS A 802 0.88 15.24 -20.90
CA LYS A 802 -0.40 15.99 -20.92
C LYS A 802 -0.60 16.82 -22.18
N LEU A 803 0.47 17.24 -22.86
CA LEU A 803 0.38 18.10 -24.04
C LEU A 803 0.86 17.45 -25.35
N ASP A 804 1.42 16.24 -25.31
CA ASP A 804 2.02 15.53 -26.47
C ASP A 804 3.10 16.35 -27.20
N LYS A 805 3.85 17.18 -26.46
CA LYS A 805 4.92 18.04 -26.99
C LYS A 805 6.29 17.38 -26.80
N LYS A 806 6.49 16.21 -27.43
CA LYS A 806 7.68 15.35 -27.25
C LYS A 806 9.02 16.06 -27.41
N ALA A 807 9.16 16.91 -28.43
CA ALA A 807 10.40 17.66 -28.68
C ALA A 807 10.72 18.66 -27.55
N GLN A 808 9.70 19.34 -27.01
CA GLN A 808 9.89 20.27 -25.89
C GLN A 808 10.20 19.51 -24.60
N ALA A 809 9.58 18.33 -24.40
CA ALA A 809 9.89 17.48 -23.26
C ALA A 809 11.38 17.08 -23.24
N VAL A 810 11.94 16.69 -24.40
CA VAL A 810 13.37 16.35 -24.52
C VAL A 810 14.25 17.55 -24.18
N ILE A 811 13.99 18.71 -24.78
CA ILE A 811 14.75 19.94 -24.50
C ILE A 811 14.73 20.29 -23.01
N SER A 812 13.57 20.22 -22.36
CA SER A 812 13.45 20.52 -20.94
C SER A 812 14.18 19.49 -20.06
N MET A 813 14.17 18.20 -20.40
CA MET A 813 14.90 17.19 -19.63
C MET A 813 16.42 17.31 -19.80
N GLU A 814 16.89 17.60 -21.02
CA GLU A 814 18.31 17.88 -21.30
C GLU A 814 18.79 19.11 -20.52
N GLN A 815 17.96 20.15 -20.42
CA GLN A 815 18.25 21.33 -19.61
C GLN A 815 18.28 20.99 -18.11
N ALA A 816 17.35 20.16 -17.62
CA ALA A 816 17.35 19.70 -16.24
C ALA A 816 18.65 18.95 -15.89
N PHE A 817 19.10 18.05 -16.77
CA PHE A 817 20.35 17.31 -16.57
C PHE A 817 21.58 18.22 -16.68
N THR A 818 21.57 19.20 -17.58
CA THR A 818 22.67 20.20 -17.69
C THR A 818 22.82 21.02 -16.41
N LEU A 819 21.71 21.35 -15.75
CA LEU A 819 21.70 22.11 -14.49
C LEU A 819 22.03 21.26 -13.26
N ALA A 820 21.83 19.95 -13.33
CA ALA A 820 22.10 18.99 -12.25
C ALA A 820 22.75 17.70 -12.79
N PRO A 821 24.02 17.78 -13.25
CA PRO A 821 24.69 16.66 -13.91
C PRO A 821 25.11 15.53 -12.96
N ASP A 822 24.97 15.73 -11.64
CA ASP A 822 25.23 14.76 -10.58
C ASP A 822 23.96 14.03 -10.09
N ASP A 823 22.84 14.21 -10.80
CA ASP A 823 21.54 13.70 -10.41
C ASP A 823 21.17 12.42 -11.17
N ALA A 824 21.38 11.27 -10.52
CA ALA A 824 21.11 9.96 -11.11
C ALA A 824 19.63 9.79 -11.51
N ARG A 825 18.70 10.44 -10.81
CA ARG A 825 17.28 10.38 -11.13
C ARG A 825 16.98 11.07 -12.45
N ILE A 826 17.52 12.27 -12.65
CA ILE A 826 17.35 13.02 -13.90
C ILE A 826 18.00 12.27 -15.07
N LEU A 827 19.18 11.66 -14.86
CA LEU A 827 19.83 10.82 -15.88
C LEU A 827 18.94 9.64 -16.29
N MET A 828 18.37 8.93 -15.32
CA MET A 828 17.47 7.81 -15.56
C MET A 828 16.23 8.22 -16.35
N GLU A 829 15.60 9.33 -15.99
CA GLU A 829 14.42 9.83 -16.69
C GLU A 829 14.75 10.37 -18.09
N LEU A 830 15.93 10.96 -18.27
CA LEU A 830 16.41 11.37 -19.59
C LEU A 830 16.60 10.16 -20.52
N ASP A 831 17.22 9.09 -20.01
CA ASP A 831 17.39 7.85 -20.77
C ASP A 831 16.05 7.19 -21.10
N GLN A 832 15.10 7.15 -20.15
CA GLN A 832 13.73 6.70 -20.41
C GLN A 832 13.05 7.54 -21.50
N LEU A 833 13.18 8.87 -21.45
CA LEU A 833 12.61 9.76 -22.46
C LEU A 833 13.25 9.54 -23.83
N TYR A 834 14.56 9.33 -23.89
CA TYR A 834 15.29 8.97 -25.10
C TYR A 834 14.84 7.63 -25.68
N LYS A 835 14.59 6.62 -24.83
CA LYS A 835 14.03 5.32 -25.22
C LYS A 835 12.70 5.48 -25.95
N ILE A 836 11.74 6.16 -25.32
CA ILE A 836 10.36 6.32 -25.84
C ILE A 836 10.25 7.35 -26.98
N THR A 837 11.28 8.17 -27.21
CA THR A 837 11.36 9.09 -28.35
C THR A 837 12.23 8.55 -29.49
N GLY A 838 12.73 7.32 -29.37
CA GLY A 838 13.38 6.59 -30.47
C GLY A 838 14.86 6.93 -30.68
N ARG A 839 15.58 7.39 -29.65
CA ARG A 839 17.05 7.50 -29.72
C ARG A 839 17.69 6.11 -29.83
N SER A 840 18.79 6.03 -30.58
CA SER A 840 19.47 4.76 -30.84
C SER A 840 20.10 4.17 -29.57
N SER A 841 20.24 2.84 -29.51
CA SER A 841 20.90 2.18 -28.37
C SER A 841 22.36 2.62 -28.20
N GLN A 842 23.05 3.00 -29.28
CA GLN A 842 24.42 3.51 -29.23
C GLN A 842 24.50 4.89 -28.55
N GLU A 843 23.60 5.83 -28.91
CA GLU A 843 23.56 7.16 -28.29
C GLU A 843 23.21 7.07 -26.80
N ARG A 844 22.21 6.23 -26.46
CA ARG A 844 21.81 5.99 -25.08
C ARG A 844 22.92 5.34 -24.26
N LEU A 845 23.60 4.33 -24.81
CA LEU A 845 24.73 3.68 -24.11
C LEU A 845 25.86 4.68 -23.87
N ALA A 846 26.18 5.52 -24.86
CA ALA A 846 27.21 6.56 -24.70
C ALA A 846 26.85 7.56 -23.59
N LEU A 847 25.58 7.94 -23.44
CA LEU A 847 25.12 8.78 -22.33
C LEU A 847 25.40 8.10 -20.97
N LEU A 848 25.06 6.82 -20.81
CA LEU A 848 25.25 6.10 -19.56
C LEU A 848 26.74 5.87 -19.24
N GLU A 849 27.55 5.46 -20.23
CA GLU A 849 28.99 5.24 -20.07
C GLU A 849 29.75 6.54 -19.71
N ASN A 850 29.28 7.69 -20.20
CA ASN A 850 29.86 8.99 -19.82
C ASN A 850 29.50 9.42 -18.39
N ASN A 851 28.55 8.74 -17.73
CA ASN A 851 28.04 9.09 -16.40
C ASN A 851 28.05 7.89 -15.44
N MET A 852 29.04 7.00 -15.56
CA MET A 852 29.11 5.73 -14.82
C MET A 852 28.98 5.86 -13.30
N GLN A 853 29.48 6.95 -12.71
CA GLN A 853 29.35 7.20 -11.27
C GLN A 853 27.89 7.28 -10.82
N LEU A 854 26.98 7.77 -11.66
CA LEU A 854 25.55 7.81 -11.38
C LEU A 854 24.88 6.47 -11.66
N VAL A 855 25.26 5.82 -12.76
CA VAL A 855 24.75 4.50 -13.17
C VAL A 855 24.99 3.44 -12.09
N GLU A 856 26.17 3.46 -11.45
CA GLU A 856 26.52 2.48 -10.41
C GLU A 856 25.70 2.60 -9.13
N THR A 857 25.10 3.77 -8.87
CA THR A 857 24.32 4.02 -7.64
C THR A 857 22.93 3.37 -7.65
N ARG A 858 22.40 2.97 -8.81
CA ARG A 858 21.01 2.48 -8.93
C ARG A 858 20.90 1.21 -9.76
N ASP A 859 20.05 0.28 -9.32
CA ASP A 859 19.82 -0.98 -10.01
C ASP A 859 19.13 -0.80 -11.37
N ASP A 860 18.22 0.16 -11.48
CA ASP A 860 17.46 0.44 -12.70
C ASP A 860 18.34 1.00 -13.83
N LEU A 861 19.20 1.98 -13.54
CA LEU A 861 20.19 2.51 -14.49
C LEU A 861 21.22 1.45 -14.90
N TYR A 862 21.73 0.69 -13.93
CA TYR A 862 22.68 -0.38 -14.22
C TYR A 862 22.06 -1.46 -15.11
N LEU A 863 20.77 -1.76 -14.91
CA LEU A 863 20.03 -2.69 -15.75
C LEU A 863 19.75 -2.14 -17.16
N GLU A 864 19.43 -0.84 -17.32
CA GLU A 864 19.29 -0.24 -18.66
C GLU A 864 20.63 -0.28 -19.42
N ARG A 865 21.78 -0.09 -18.74
CA ARG A 865 23.10 -0.30 -19.35
C ARG A 865 23.27 -1.74 -19.87
N ILE A 866 22.94 -2.76 -19.07
CA ILE A 866 22.97 -4.17 -19.48
C ILE A 866 22.05 -4.41 -20.67
N THR A 867 20.84 -3.85 -20.62
CA THR A 867 19.84 -3.94 -21.69
C THR A 867 20.38 -3.36 -23.00
N LEU A 868 21.08 -2.23 -22.94
CA LEU A 868 21.69 -1.60 -24.12
C LEU A 868 22.85 -2.42 -24.70
N TYR A 869 23.69 -3.04 -23.88
CA TYR A 869 24.69 -4.00 -24.38
C TYR A 869 24.05 -5.20 -25.07
N ASN A 870 23.00 -5.77 -24.47
CA ASN A 870 22.21 -6.82 -25.12
C ASN A 870 21.64 -6.32 -26.46
N ASN A 871 21.07 -5.12 -26.53
CA ASN A 871 20.53 -4.51 -27.76
C ASN A 871 21.57 -4.37 -28.88
N LEU A 872 22.84 -4.18 -28.52
CA LEU A 872 23.95 -4.05 -29.46
C LEU A 872 24.58 -5.40 -29.85
N GLY A 873 24.11 -6.51 -29.27
CA GLY A 873 24.64 -7.86 -29.50
C GLY A 873 25.87 -8.21 -28.67
N GLU A 874 26.26 -7.34 -27.72
CA GLU A 874 27.40 -7.51 -26.82
C GLU A 874 26.98 -8.37 -25.59
N PHE A 875 26.46 -9.57 -25.86
CA PHE A 875 25.83 -10.43 -24.84
C PHE A 875 26.81 -10.89 -23.75
N GLU A 876 28.08 -11.09 -24.09
CA GLU A 876 29.10 -11.50 -23.11
C GLU A 876 29.39 -10.37 -22.10
N GLN A 877 29.44 -9.12 -22.57
CA GLN A 877 29.59 -7.95 -21.70
C GLN A 877 28.37 -7.83 -20.76
N ALA A 878 27.15 -7.99 -21.29
CA ALA A 878 25.93 -7.98 -20.49
C ALA A 878 25.93 -9.10 -19.43
N ARG A 879 26.34 -10.32 -19.80
CA ARG A 879 26.49 -11.47 -18.90
C ARG A 879 27.51 -11.20 -17.79
N GLN A 880 28.65 -10.60 -18.12
CA GLN A 880 29.67 -10.23 -17.14
C GLN A 880 29.14 -9.20 -16.14
N LEU A 881 28.48 -8.15 -16.60
CA LEU A 881 27.89 -7.12 -15.74
C LEU A 881 26.82 -7.69 -14.80
N LEU A 882 25.96 -8.59 -15.29
CA LEU A 882 24.98 -9.31 -14.46
C LEU A 882 25.63 -10.13 -13.34
N SER A 883 26.83 -10.68 -13.55
CA SER A 883 27.55 -11.45 -12.53
C SER A 883 28.28 -10.59 -11.49
N GLN A 884 28.48 -9.29 -11.75
CA GLN A 884 29.28 -8.40 -10.91
C GLN A 884 28.47 -7.59 -9.90
N ARG A 885 27.14 -7.53 -10.06
CA ARG A 885 26.25 -6.71 -9.23
C ARG A 885 25.33 -7.57 -8.38
N GLN A 886 25.10 -7.13 -7.14
CA GLN A 886 24.00 -7.59 -6.32
C GLN A 886 22.77 -6.73 -6.67
N PHE A 887 21.75 -7.33 -7.26
CA PHE A 887 20.49 -6.65 -7.54
C PHE A 887 19.56 -6.78 -6.34
N HIS A 888 18.86 -5.70 -6.03
CA HIS A 888 17.79 -5.69 -5.05
C HIS A 888 16.45 -5.75 -5.79
N PRO A 889 15.50 -6.60 -5.40
CA PRO A 889 14.18 -6.57 -5.98
C PRO A 889 13.47 -5.26 -5.58
N TRP A 890 12.74 -4.70 -6.54
CA TRP A 890 11.83 -3.59 -6.33
C TRP A 890 10.48 -3.90 -6.95
N GLU A 891 9.43 -3.29 -6.43
CA GLU A 891 8.11 -3.45 -6.99
C GLU A 891 8.09 -2.97 -8.45
N GLY A 892 7.73 -3.84 -9.40
CA GLY A 892 7.72 -3.55 -10.84
C GLY A 892 9.04 -3.87 -11.52
N GLY A 893 10.01 -4.39 -10.77
CA GLY A 893 11.25 -4.96 -11.28
C GLY A 893 11.15 -6.42 -11.67
N GLU A 894 10.09 -7.12 -11.23
CA GLU A 894 9.99 -8.57 -11.32
C GLU A 894 10.17 -9.08 -12.76
N GLY A 895 11.10 -10.00 -12.94
CA GLY A 895 11.45 -10.61 -14.22
C GLY A 895 12.35 -9.75 -15.12
N LYS A 896 12.65 -8.48 -14.79
CA LYS A 896 13.47 -7.63 -15.66
C LYS A 896 14.95 -8.04 -15.66
N VAL A 897 15.53 -8.23 -14.49
CA VAL A 897 16.94 -8.66 -14.35
C VAL A 897 17.11 -10.07 -14.93
N VAL A 898 16.23 -10.99 -14.51
CA VAL A 898 16.21 -12.37 -15.00
C VAL A 898 15.96 -12.44 -16.51
N GLY A 899 15.10 -11.57 -17.06
CA GLY A 899 14.86 -11.48 -18.50
C GLY A 899 16.13 -11.16 -19.29
N GLN A 900 16.95 -10.21 -18.81
CA GLN A 900 18.24 -9.90 -19.42
C GLN A 900 19.25 -11.06 -19.27
N PHE A 901 19.21 -11.78 -18.15
CA PHE A 901 20.03 -12.98 -17.92
C PHE A 901 19.68 -14.12 -18.87
N ILE A 902 18.39 -14.43 -19.05
CA ILE A 902 17.92 -15.43 -20.02
C ILE A 902 18.31 -15.00 -21.44
N LEU A 903 18.11 -13.74 -21.80
CA LEU A 903 18.41 -13.23 -23.14
C LEU A 903 19.88 -13.42 -23.51
N CYS A 904 20.82 -13.01 -22.67
CA CYS A 904 22.25 -13.13 -23.00
C CYS A 904 22.71 -14.59 -23.07
N HIS A 905 22.25 -15.46 -22.16
CA HIS A 905 22.61 -16.89 -22.16
C HIS A 905 22.04 -17.62 -23.38
N THR A 906 20.76 -17.40 -23.71
CA THR A 906 20.14 -18.03 -24.89
C THR A 906 20.74 -17.52 -26.19
N ALA A 907 21.08 -16.22 -26.29
CA ALA A 907 21.76 -15.65 -27.44
C ALA A 907 23.18 -16.20 -27.63
N LEU A 908 23.98 -16.28 -26.55
CA LEU A 908 25.32 -16.87 -26.58
C LEU A 908 25.27 -18.37 -26.91
N ALA A 909 24.32 -19.12 -26.34
CA ALA A 909 24.13 -20.53 -26.65
C ALA A 909 23.79 -20.73 -28.13
N LYS A 910 22.94 -19.88 -28.70
CA LYS A 910 22.63 -19.86 -30.13
C LYS A 910 23.88 -19.57 -30.97
N GLN A 911 24.72 -18.62 -30.57
CA GLN A 911 26.00 -18.36 -31.25
C GLN A 911 26.95 -19.56 -31.20
N ALA A 912 27.07 -20.22 -30.04
CA ALA A 912 27.89 -21.41 -29.86
C ALA A 912 27.40 -22.59 -30.73
N ILE A 913 26.08 -22.84 -30.77
CA ILE A 913 25.50 -23.86 -31.65
C ILE A 913 25.82 -23.57 -33.13
N LEU A 914 25.71 -22.32 -33.58
CA LEU A 914 26.06 -21.92 -34.95
C LEU A 914 27.56 -22.06 -35.26
N GLN A 915 28.41 -22.08 -34.23
CA GLN A 915 29.85 -22.32 -34.33
C GLN A 915 30.22 -23.79 -34.10
N GLU A 916 29.23 -24.68 -33.95
CA GLU A 916 29.38 -26.10 -33.61
C GLU A 916 30.04 -26.36 -32.25
N ASP A 917 30.10 -25.35 -31.37
CA ASP A 917 30.52 -25.51 -29.97
C ASP A 917 29.33 -25.88 -29.09
N PHE A 918 28.86 -27.11 -29.28
CA PHE A 918 27.68 -27.61 -28.56
C PHE A 918 27.91 -27.78 -27.05
N GLN A 919 29.17 -27.95 -26.62
CA GLN A 919 29.48 -28.12 -25.20
C GLN A 919 29.34 -26.79 -24.45
N GLU A 920 29.80 -25.68 -25.05
CA GLU A 920 29.58 -24.35 -24.49
C GLU A 920 28.09 -23.99 -24.47
N ALA A 921 27.36 -24.32 -25.54
CA ALA A 921 25.91 -24.12 -25.58
C ALA A 921 25.17 -24.85 -24.44
N LEU A 922 25.55 -26.11 -24.15
CA LEU A 922 24.99 -26.84 -23.01
C LEU A 922 25.31 -26.16 -21.67
N THR A 923 26.56 -25.72 -21.47
CA THR A 923 26.96 -25.00 -20.24
C THR A 923 26.11 -23.77 -20.01
N LEU A 924 25.92 -22.94 -21.05
CA LEU A 924 25.14 -21.71 -21.00
C LEU A 924 23.66 -21.97 -20.70
N LEU A 925 23.05 -22.98 -21.34
CA LEU A 925 21.64 -23.30 -21.14
C LEU A 925 21.38 -23.98 -19.79
N GLN A 926 22.28 -24.83 -19.32
CA GLN A 926 22.16 -25.49 -18.02
C GLN A 926 22.29 -24.49 -16.86
N ALA A 927 23.01 -23.38 -17.04
CA ALA A 927 23.05 -22.28 -16.08
C ALA A 927 21.66 -21.64 -15.83
N LEU A 928 20.70 -21.80 -16.74
CA LEU A 928 19.32 -21.30 -16.59
C LEU A 928 18.42 -22.21 -15.74
N SER A 929 18.92 -23.39 -15.32
CA SER A 929 18.16 -24.30 -14.46
C SER A 929 17.93 -23.76 -13.04
N ARG A 930 18.85 -22.92 -12.55
CA ARG A 930 18.77 -22.20 -11.28
C ARG A 930 19.44 -20.83 -11.41
N TYR A 931 18.73 -19.78 -11.05
CA TYR A 931 19.28 -18.43 -11.11
C TYR A 931 20.29 -18.17 -9.99
N PRO A 932 21.38 -17.44 -10.27
CA PRO A 932 22.28 -16.94 -9.24
C PRO A 932 21.57 -16.04 -8.24
N ASP A 933 21.91 -16.17 -6.95
CA ASP A 933 21.27 -15.39 -5.87
C ASP A 933 21.47 -13.87 -6.03
N ASN A 934 22.53 -13.44 -6.71
CA ASN A 934 22.83 -12.03 -6.93
C ASN A 934 21.83 -11.34 -7.87
N LEU A 935 21.00 -12.09 -8.60
CA LEU A 935 19.94 -11.52 -9.45
C LEU A 935 18.73 -11.05 -8.62
N GLY A 936 18.63 -11.44 -7.35
CA GLY A 936 17.55 -11.03 -6.45
C GLY A 936 16.20 -11.73 -6.67
N GLU A 937 16.10 -12.63 -7.66
CA GLU A 937 14.84 -13.32 -8.03
C GLU A 937 15.03 -14.83 -8.26
N GLY A 938 14.01 -15.60 -7.87
CA GLY A 938 13.93 -17.04 -8.08
C GLY A 938 13.00 -17.43 -9.23
N LYS A 939 13.02 -18.70 -9.63
CA LYS A 939 12.22 -19.18 -10.75
C LYS A 939 10.75 -19.37 -10.36
N LEU A 940 9.84 -18.95 -11.25
CA LEU A 940 8.40 -19.15 -11.08
C LEU A 940 8.00 -20.61 -11.31
N TYR A 941 7.10 -21.11 -10.46
CA TYR A 941 6.53 -22.45 -10.62
C TYR A 941 5.76 -22.55 -11.94
N GLY A 942 6.03 -23.60 -12.73
CA GLY A 942 5.35 -23.83 -14.00
C GLY A 942 5.75 -22.88 -15.14
N ALA A 943 6.84 -22.12 -15.00
CA ALA A 943 7.36 -21.26 -16.06
C ALA A 943 7.58 -22.05 -17.37
N GLN A 944 7.13 -21.48 -18.49
CA GLN A 944 7.23 -22.10 -19.81
C GLN A 944 8.60 -21.79 -20.42
N GLU A 945 9.42 -22.83 -20.62
CA GLU A 945 10.82 -22.72 -21.05
C GLU A 945 11.04 -23.39 -22.42
N ASN A 946 10.12 -23.12 -23.36
CA ASN A 946 10.13 -23.76 -24.68
C ASN A 946 11.41 -23.43 -25.46
N ASP A 947 11.92 -22.21 -25.34
CA ASP A 947 13.15 -21.73 -25.96
C ASP A 947 14.39 -22.45 -25.43
N ILE A 948 14.53 -22.55 -24.10
CA ILE A 948 15.66 -23.25 -23.45
C ILE A 948 15.64 -24.73 -23.84
N ASN A 949 14.48 -25.39 -23.77
CA ASN A 949 14.35 -26.80 -24.14
C ASN A 949 14.63 -27.03 -25.63
N TYR A 950 14.17 -26.15 -26.52
CA TYR A 950 14.48 -26.26 -27.94
C TYR A 950 15.99 -26.16 -28.21
N LEU A 951 16.66 -25.17 -27.61
CA LEU A 951 18.10 -24.98 -27.78
C LEU A 951 18.91 -26.13 -27.17
N LEU A 952 18.47 -26.69 -26.03
CA LEU A 952 19.07 -27.90 -25.44
C LEU A 952 18.94 -29.09 -26.40
N GLY A 953 17.76 -29.30 -26.97
CA GLY A 953 17.52 -30.34 -27.98
C GLY A 953 18.47 -30.21 -29.16
N CYS A 954 18.66 -28.98 -29.63
CA CYS A 954 19.60 -28.66 -30.71
C CYS A 954 21.07 -28.94 -30.36
N ALA A 955 21.53 -28.54 -29.18
CA ALA A 955 22.90 -28.82 -28.72
C ALA A 955 23.16 -30.34 -28.56
N TYR A 956 22.21 -31.07 -27.98
CA TYR A 956 22.30 -32.54 -27.87
C TYR A 956 22.26 -33.24 -29.22
N ALA A 957 21.48 -32.75 -30.18
CA ALA A 957 21.46 -33.26 -31.55
C ALA A 957 22.84 -33.09 -32.22
N GLY A 958 23.46 -31.90 -32.08
CA GLY A 958 24.82 -31.61 -32.56
C GLY A 958 25.90 -32.52 -31.95
N LEU A 959 25.74 -32.93 -30.69
CA LEU A 959 26.61 -33.91 -30.02
C LEU A 959 26.33 -35.38 -30.39
N GLY A 960 25.37 -35.64 -31.28
CA GLY A 960 24.97 -36.99 -31.68
C GLY A 960 24.12 -37.74 -30.63
N GLN A 961 23.58 -37.05 -29.63
CA GLN A 961 22.76 -37.62 -28.56
C GLN A 961 21.25 -37.54 -28.90
N ALA A 962 20.85 -38.26 -29.95
CA ALA A 962 19.50 -38.16 -30.53
C ALA A 962 18.34 -38.46 -29.57
N ALA A 963 18.53 -39.36 -28.59
CA ALA A 963 17.48 -39.70 -27.61
C ALA A 963 17.19 -38.51 -26.68
N THR A 964 18.24 -37.95 -26.06
CA THR A 964 18.17 -36.77 -25.19
C THR A 964 17.66 -35.55 -25.94
N ALA A 965 18.12 -35.35 -27.19
CA ALA A 965 17.63 -34.29 -28.05
C ALA A 965 16.11 -34.36 -28.24
N LYS A 966 15.59 -35.57 -28.53
CA LYS A 966 14.16 -35.81 -28.70
C LYS A 966 13.35 -35.55 -27.43
N GLU A 967 13.88 -35.88 -26.25
CA GLU A 967 13.24 -35.58 -24.96
C GLU A 967 13.10 -34.07 -24.76
N HIS A 968 14.16 -33.31 -25.01
CA HIS A 968 14.12 -31.85 -24.91
C HIS A 968 13.21 -31.20 -25.97
N PHE A 969 13.23 -31.69 -27.22
CA PHE A 969 12.25 -31.22 -28.21
C PHE A 969 10.81 -31.53 -27.79
N MET A 970 10.54 -32.70 -27.21
CA MET A 970 9.20 -33.00 -26.69
C MET A 970 8.82 -32.04 -25.56
N ALA A 971 9.72 -31.79 -24.59
CA ALA A 971 9.49 -30.84 -23.51
C ALA A 971 9.22 -29.42 -24.05
N ALA A 972 9.93 -29.01 -25.10
CA ALA A 972 9.71 -27.72 -25.76
C ALA A 972 8.34 -27.60 -26.45
N THR A 973 7.56 -28.68 -26.62
CA THR A 973 6.20 -28.63 -27.20
C THR A 973 5.09 -28.54 -26.16
N VAL A 974 5.41 -28.67 -24.87
CA VAL A 974 4.43 -28.64 -23.77
C VAL A 974 4.13 -27.18 -23.39
N GLY A 975 2.88 -26.88 -23.07
CA GLY A 975 2.46 -25.55 -22.60
C GLY A 975 1.26 -24.97 -23.31
N ILE A 976 1.01 -23.68 -23.08
CA ILE A 976 0.01 -22.90 -23.80
C ILE A 976 0.52 -22.67 -25.23
N SER A 977 -0.28 -23.03 -26.23
CA SER A 977 0.04 -22.84 -27.65
C SER A 977 -0.78 -21.72 -28.31
N GLU A 978 -1.68 -21.08 -27.58
CA GLU A 978 -2.51 -19.97 -28.08
C GLU A 978 -1.85 -18.62 -27.74
N PRO A 979 -1.59 -17.76 -28.73
CA PRO A 979 -1.09 -16.41 -28.48
C PRO A 979 -2.10 -15.58 -27.69
N VAL A 980 -1.59 -14.73 -26.81
CA VAL A 980 -2.38 -13.76 -26.04
C VAL A 980 -1.78 -12.36 -26.19
N GLN A 981 -2.55 -11.34 -25.81
CA GLN A 981 -1.99 -9.99 -25.67
C GLN A 981 -1.01 -10.01 -24.49
N ALA A 982 0.22 -9.53 -24.72
CA ALA A 982 1.27 -9.48 -23.71
C ALA A 982 1.67 -8.01 -23.50
N ILE A 983 0.87 -7.32 -22.69
CA ILE A 983 0.98 -5.87 -22.46
C ILE A 983 1.71 -5.59 -21.16
N TYR A 984 1.57 -6.47 -20.17
CA TYR A 984 2.18 -6.36 -18.86
C TYR A 984 3.30 -7.37 -18.70
N TYR A 985 4.21 -7.10 -17.77
CA TYR A 985 5.43 -7.92 -17.59
C TYR A 985 5.12 -9.35 -17.13
N ASN A 986 4.00 -9.56 -16.43
CA ASN A 986 3.54 -10.86 -15.91
C ASN A 986 2.59 -11.60 -16.86
N ASP A 987 2.32 -11.05 -18.04
CA ASP A 987 1.54 -11.73 -19.07
C ASP A 987 2.34 -12.91 -19.65
N PRO A 988 1.67 -13.99 -20.10
CA PRO A 988 2.34 -15.06 -20.85
C PRO A 988 3.09 -14.50 -22.06
N GLN A 989 4.33 -14.91 -22.25
CA GLN A 989 5.22 -14.45 -23.32
C GLN A 989 4.97 -15.26 -24.61
N PRO A 990 4.18 -14.76 -25.59
CA PRO A 990 3.67 -15.58 -26.69
C PRO A 990 4.75 -15.90 -27.73
N ASP A 991 5.83 -15.12 -27.78
CA ASP A 991 7.00 -15.37 -28.63
C ASP A 991 7.67 -16.72 -28.30
N LYS A 992 7.56 -17.20 -27.06
CA LYS A 992 8.05 -18.53 -26.65
C LYS A 992 7.35 -19.67 -27.41
N ILE A 993 6.12 -19.46 -27.88
CA ILE A 993 5.36 -20.46 -28.66
C ILE A 993 6.06 -20.77 -30.00
N VAL A 994 6.87 -19.85 -30.55
CA VAL A 994 7.68 -20.14 -31.75
C VAL A 994 8.54 -21.38 -31.55
N TYR A 995 9.11 -21.57 -30.36
CA TYR A 995 9.98 -22.70 -30.07
C TYR A 995 9.22 -24.03 -29.97
N GLN A 996 7.92 -24.00 -29.65
CA GLN A 996 7.05 -25.18 -29.81
C GLN A 996 6.96 -25.57 -31.30
N ALA A 997 6.77 -24.58 -32.18
CA ALA A 997 6.69 -24.83 -33.62
C ALA A 997 8.02 -25.38 -34.17
N LEU A 998 9.15 -24.77 -33.80
CA LEU A 998 10.47 -25.23 -34.19
C LEU A 998 10.73 -26.65 -33.67
N ALA A 999 10.37 -26.96 -32.42
CA ALA A 999 10.49 -28.31 -31.87
C ALA A 999 9.62 -29.34 -32.63
N TRP A 1000 8.39 -28.97 -33.03
CA TRP A 1000 7.54 -29.85 -33.85
C TRP A 1000 8.16 -30.14 -35.22
N GLN A 1001 8.88 -29.19 -35.83
CA GLN A 1001 9.64 -29.45 -37.07
C GLN A 1001 10.73 -30.49 -36.83
N GLN A 1002 11.49 -30.36 -35.75
CA GLN A 1002 12.55 -31.31 -35.35
C GLN A 1002 12.00 -32.71 -35.03
N LEU A 1003 10.77 -32.79 -34.51
CA LEU A 1003 10.08 -34.05 -34.24
C LEU A 1003 9.40 -34.67 -35.47
N GLY A 1004 9.58 -34.09 -36.67
CA GLY A 1004 9.01 -34.58 -37.91
C GLY A 1004 7.50 -34.32 -38.06
N GLN A 1005 6.97 -33.28 -37.41
CA GLN A 1005 5.55 -32.89 -37.46
C GLN A 1005 5.36 -31.45 -37.98
N PRO A 1006 5.78 -31.14 -39.23
CA PRO A 1006 5.77 -29.78 -39.76
C PRO A 1006 4.37 -29.15 -39.86
N GLU A 1007 3.31 -29.96 -40.00
CA GLU A 1007 1.93 -29.46 -40.02
C GLU A 1007 1.52 -28.79 -38.71
N LYS A 1008 1.97 -29.29 -37.55
CA LYS A 1008 1.72 -28.65 -36.25
C LYS A 1008 2.44 -27.32 -36.13
N ALA A 1009 3.68 -27.25 -36.62
CA ALA A 1009 4.45 -26.02 -36.65
C ALA A 1009 3.77 -24.96 -37.53
N LYS A 1010 3.32 -25.35 -38.73
CA LYS A 1010 2.57 -24.49 -39.64
C LYS A 1010 1.31 -23.90 -38.98
N GLN A 1011 0.54 -24.72 -38.26
CA GLN A 1011 -0.65 -24.26 -37.53
C GLN A 1011 -0.33 -23.22 -36.44
N ILE A 1012 0.82 -23.32 -35.76
CA ILE A 1012 1.27 -22.30 -34.80
C ILE A 1012 1.56 -20.97 -35.52
N PHE A 1013 2.34 -21.01 -36.62
CA PHE A 1013 2.70 -19.80 -37.35
C PHE A 1013 1.49 -19.10 -38.00
N GLU A 1014 0.54 -19.86 -38.54
CA GLU A 1014 -0.71 -19.32 -39.05
C GLU A 1014 -1.55 -18.66 -37.95
N ARG A 1015 -1.58 -19.23 -36.73
CA ARG A 1015 -2.26 -18.63 -35.57
C ARG A 1015 -1.64 -17.29 -35.18
N PHE A 1016 -0.31 -17.16 -35.20
CA PHE A 1016 0.36 -15.88 -34.94
C PHE A 1016 -0.11 -14.78 -35.91
N ILE A 1017 -0.18 -15.10 -37.20
CA ILE A 1017 -0.63 -14.15 -38.23
C ILE A 1017 -2.10 -13.78 -38.03
N GLN A 1018 -2.95 -14.78 -37.76
CA GLN A 1018 -4.38 -14.56 -37.51
C GLN A 1018 -4.62 -13.70 -36.26
N PHE A 1019 -3.93 -14.02 -35.17
CA PHE A 1019 -3.99 -13.26 -33.92
C PHE A 1019 -3.57 -11.80 -34.15
N GLY A 1020 -2.39 -11.57 -34.75
CA GLY A 1020 -1.91 -10.22 -35.00
C GLY A 1020 -2.87 -9.39 -35.87
N LYS A 1021 -3.51 -10.00 -36.89
CA LYS A 1021 -4.52 -9.33 -37.71
C LYS A 1021 -5.80 -9.01 -36.94
N ALA A 1022 -6.24 -9.91 -36.08
CA ALA A 1022 -7.46 -9.75 -35.30
C ALA A 1022 -7.33 -8.65 -34.24
N HIS A 1023 -6.18 -8.56 -33.58
CA HIS A 1023 -5.96 -7.73 -32.40
C HIS A 1023 -5.20 -6.41 -32.66
N LEU A 1024 -4.75 -6.14 -33.90
CA LEU A 1024 -3.92 -4.97 -34.25
C LEU A 1024 -4.54 -3.62 -33.87
N LYS A 1025 -5.88 -3.55 -33.85
CA LYS A 1025 -6.66 -2.30 -33.65
C LYS A 1025 -7.43 -2.30 -32.34
N ASP A 1026 -7.12 -3.25 -31.45
CA ASP A 1026 -7.75 -3.31 -30.14
C ASP A 1026 -7.40 -2.07 -29.33
N THR A 1027 -8.39 -1.60 -28.57
CA THR A 1027 -8.18 -0.55 -27.59
C THR A 1027 -7.83 -1.20 -26.26
N ILE A 1028 -6.58 -1.05 -25.84
CA ILE A 1028 -6.05 -1.61 -24.60
C ILE A 1028 -6.28 -0.64 -23.46
N ARG A 1029 -6.71 -1.19 -22.33
CA ARG A 1029 -6.86 -0.47 -21.08
C ARG A 1029 -6.24 -1.30 -19.96
N ILE A 1030 -5.84 -0.60 -18.92
CA ILE A 1030 -5.49 -1.27 -17.68
C ILE A 1030 -6.73 -1.99 -17.16
N ASP A 1031 -6.55 -3.27 -16.83
CA ASP A 1031 -7.58 -4.10 -16.24
C ASP A 1031 -8.19 -3.44 -15.00
N TYR A 1032 -9.51 -3.56 -14.85
CA TYR A 1032 -10.23 -2.98 -13.71
C TYR A 1032 -9.71 -3.54 -12.38
N PHE A 1033 -9.35 -4.82 -12.37
CA PHE A 1033 -8.85 -5.54 -11.20
C PHE A 1033 -7.34 -5.74 -11.22
N ALA A 1034 -6.60 -4.88 -11.92
CA ALA A 1034 -5.15 -4.85 -11.80
C ALA A 1034 -4.78 -4.69 -10.32
N VAL A 1035 -3.95 -5.60 -9.78
CA VAL A 1035 -3.54 -5.55 -8.37
C VAL A 1035 -2.21 -4.84 -8.21
N SER A 1036 -1.26 -5.09 -9.10
CA SER A 1036 -0.04 -4.29 -9.16
C SER A 1036 0.43 -4.13 -10.60
N LEU A 1037 0.64 -2.87 -10.98
CA LEU A 1037 1.30 -2.45 -12.22
C LEU A 1037 2.38 -1.48 -11.80
N PRO A 1038 3.47 -2.02 -11.24
CA PRO A 1038 4.27 -1.29 -10.27
C PRO A 1038 5.39 -0.50 -10.91
N ASP A 1039 5.45 -0.51 -12.24
CA ASP A 1039 6.40 0.26 -13.03
C ASP A 1039 6.37 1.73 -12.58
N MET A 1040 7.47 2.18 -11.96
CA MET A 1040 7.69 3.55 -11.47
C MET A 1040 7.98 4.51 -12.64
N LEU A 1041 7.19 4.38 -13.70
CA LEU A 1041 7.32 5.16 -14.93
C LEU A 1041 6.73 6.55 -14.70
N VAL A 1042 7.56 7.56 -14.95
CA VAL A 1042 7.14 8.96 -14.91
C VAL A 1042 6.58 9.44 -16.24
N PHE A 1043 6.84 8.70 -17.33
CA PHE A 1043 6.29 8.95 -18.65
C PHE A 1043 5.16 7.98 -18.98
N ASP A 1044 4.06 8.52 -19.50
CA ASP A 1044 2.90 7.75 -19.91
C ASP A 1044 3.23 6.86 -21.12
N ILE A 1045 2.93 5.55 -21.02
CA ILE A 1045 3.03 4.61 -22.15
C ILE A 1045 1.70 4.54 -22.91
N ASP A 1046 1.75 4.58 -24.24
CA ASP A 1046 0.61 4.27 -25.11
C ASP A 1046 0.44 2.74 -25.23
N LEU A 1047 -0.54 2.19 -24.51
CA LEU A 1047 -0.85 0.76 -24.51
C LEU A 1047 -1.38 0.26 -25.86
N ASN A 1048 -2.05 1.11 -26.64
CA ASN A 1048 -2.52 0.75 -27.97
C ASN A 1048 -1.33 0.60 -28.93
N GLN A 1049 -0.38 1.54 -28.86
CA GLN A 1049 0.85 1.46 -29.62
C GLN A 1049 1.66 0.21 -29.23
N ARG A 1050 1.77 -0.09 -27.93
CA ARG A 1050 2.43 -1.31 -27.43
C ARG A 1050 1.78 -2.59 -27.97
N ASN A 1051 0.45 -2.68 -27.95
CA ASN A 1051 -0.27 -3.81 -28.55
C ASN A 1051 -0.09 -3.91 -30.06
N ARG A 1052 -0.08 -2.77 -30.77
CA ARG A 1052 0.20 -2.75 -32.20
C ARG A 1052 1.58 -3.33 -32.49
N ILE A 1053 2.61 -2.89 -31.76
CA ILE A 1053 3.98 -3.41 -31.87
C ILE A 1053 4.00 -4.92 -31.63
N HIS A 1054 3.36 -5.40 -30.56
CA HIS A 1054 3.25 -6.83 -30.25
C HIS A 1054 2.59 -7.63 -31.38
N CYS A 1055 1.46 -7.15 -31.93
CA CYS A 1055 0.77 -7.81 -33.03
C CYS A 1055 1.61 -7.86 -34.31
N LEU A 1056 2.29 -6.77 -34.66
CA LEU A 1056 3.23 -6.72 -35.79
C LEU A 1056 4.38 -7.70 -35.59
N TYR A 1057 4.92 -7.76 -34.37
CA TYR A 1057 5.99 -8.69 -34.01
C TYR A 1057 5.55 -10.15 -34.20
N LEU A 1058 4.40 -10.55 -33.67
CA LEU A 1058 3.86 -11.91 -33.85
C LEU A 1058 3.60 -12.23 -35.33
N MET A 1059 3.06 -11.30 -36.12
CA MET A 1059 2.91 -11.50 -37.56
C MET A 1059 4.27 -11.72 -38.25
N GLY A 1060 5.28 -10.92 -37.90
CA GLY A 1060 6.65 -11.09 -38.38
C GLY A 1060 7.18 -12.49 -38.09
N LEU A 1061 7.07 -12.96 -36.85
CA LEU A 1061 7.47 -14.32 -36.45
C LEU A 1061 6.70 -15.42 -37.20
N GLY A 1062 5.39 -15.25 -37.40
CA GLY A 1062 4.57 -16.20 -38.14
C GLY A 1062 4.96 -16.29 -39.62
N HIS A 1063 5.17 -15.16 -40.28
CA HIS A 1063 5.61 -15.13 -41.68
C HIS A 1063 7.00 -15.74 -41.86
N LEU A 1064 7.95 -15.42 -40.97
CA LEU A 1064 9.29 -16.03 -40.98
C LEU A 1064 9.22 -17.56 -40.80
N GLY A 1065 8.38 -18.04 -39.87
CA GLY A 1065 8.18 -19.47 -39.65
C GLY A 1065 7.56 -20.21 -40.85
N LEU A 1066 6.80 -19.52 -41.70
CA LEU A 1066 6.26 -20.02 -42.97
C LEU A 1066 7.22 -19.86 -44.16
N GLN A 1067 8.47 -19.45 -43.93
CA GLN A 1067 9.48 -19.17 -44.96
C GLN A 1067 9.09 -18.02 -45.90
N GLN A 1068 8.30 -17.06 -45.40
CA GLN A 1068 7.91 -15.84 -46.10
C GLN A 1068 8.80 -14.69 -45.63
N GLU A 1069 10.07 -14.75 -46.01
CA GLU A 1069 11.14 -13.88 -45.48
C GLU A 1069 10.87 -12.40 -45.72
N GLN A 1070 10.38 -12.03 -46.90
CA GLN A 1070 10.15 -10.64 -47.28
C GLN A 1070 9.04 -10.02 -46.42
N GLU A 1071 7.90 -10.69 -46.30
CA GLU A 1071 6.77 -10.25 -45.48
C GLU A 1071 7.13 -10.23 -43.99
N GLY A 1072 7.81 -11.27 -43.52
CA GLY A 1072 8.27 -11.36 -42.14
C GLY A 1072 9.20 -10.21 -41.75
N GLN A 1073 10.22 -9.94 -42.58
CA GLN A 1073 11.16 -8.84 -42.33
C GLN A 1073 10.47 -7.47 -42.41
N GLN A 1074 9.52 -7.27 -43.34
CA GLN A 1074 8.77 -6.02 -43.43
C GLN A 1074 8.02 -5.69 -42.12
N TYR A 1075 7.40 -6.70 -41.48
CA TYR A 1075 6.74 -6.49 -40.19
C TYR A 1075 7.72 -6.19 -39.06
N LEU A 1076 8.88 -6.86 -39.02
CA LEU A 1076 9.91 -6.57 -38.02
C LEU A 1076 10.54 -5.17 -38.21
N ASP A 1077 10.72 -4.73 -39.45
CA ASP A 1077 11.18 -3.37 -39.74
C ASP A 1077 10.14 -2.32 -39.30
N GLU A 1078 8.84 -2.59 -39.47
CA GLU A 1078 7.78 -1.72 -38.94
C GLU A 1078 7.79 -1.68 -37.41
N VAL A 1079 8.03 -2.82 -36.74
CA VAL A 1079 8.24 -2.87 -35.28
C VAL A 1079 9.40 -1.98 -34.87
N LEU A 1080 10.57 -2.12 -35.51
CA LEU A 1080 11.77 -1.34 -35.17
C LEU A 1080 11.63 0.15 -35.51
N ALA A 1081 10.80 0.52 -36.48
CA ALA A 1081 10.45 1.91 -36.75
C ALA A 1081 9.56 2.52 -35.66
N LEU A 1082 8.72 1.72 -35.00
CA LEU A 1082 7.85 2.14 -33.91
C LEU A 1082 8.54 2.08 -32.54
N ASP A 1083 9.43 1.11 -32.33
CA ASP A 1083 10.26 0.92 -31.15
C ASP A 1083 11.64 0.37 -31.56
N VAL A 1084 12.59 1.29 -31.69
CA VAL A 1084 13.99 0.97 -32.04
C VAL A 1084 14.69 0.11 -30.98
N ASN A 1085 14.12 0.00 -29.77
CA ASN A 1085 14.68 -0.77 -28.67
C ASN A 1085 14.04 -2.17 -28.52
N HIS A 1086 13.19 -2.59 -29.47
CA HIS A 1086 12.46 -3.87 -29.38
C HIS A 1086 13.37 -5.10 -29.55
N GLN A 1087 13.87 -5.63 -28.43
CA GLN A 1087 14.81 -6.76 -28.36
C GLN A 1087 14.36 -7.98 -29.18
N GLY A 1088 13.07 -8.34 -29.11
CA GLY A 1088 12.54 -9.50 -29.80
C GLY A 1088 12.58 -9.39 -31.33
N ALA A 1089 12.51 -8.17 -31.88
CA ALA A 1089 12.55 -7.93 -33.33
C ALA A 1089 14.02 -7.91 -33.81
N THR A 1090 14.90 -7.28 -33.03
CA THR A 1090 16.35 -7.25 -33.25
C THR A 1090 16.98 -8.65 -33.21
N PHE A 1091 16.65 -9.45 -32.19
CA PHE A 1091 17.21 -10.80 -31.99
C PHE A 1091 16.13 -11.88 -32.10
N ASN A 1092 15.36 -11.84 -33.18
CA ASN A 1092 14.27 -12.79 -33.38
C ASN A 1092 14.77 -14.25 -33.45
N PRO A 1093 13.90 -15.24 -33.13
CA PRO A 1093 14.24 -16.66 -33.16
C PRO A 1093 14.84 -17.15 -34.49
N PHE A 1094 14.55 -16.50 -35.61
CA PHE A 1094 14.96 -16.89 -36.96
C PHE A 1094 16.26 -16.23 -37.44
N THR A 1095 16.79 -15.21 -36.76
CA THR A 1095 18.08 -14.59 -37.09
C THR A 1095 19.18 -15.65 -37.08
N LYS A 1096 19.75 -16.00 -38.24
CA LYS A 1096 20.67 -17.15 -38.40
C LYS A 1096 20.06 -18.44 -37.84
N THR A 1097 18.96 -18.89 -38.45
CA THR A 1097 18.18 -20.05 -38.00
C THR A 1097 19.08 -21.27 -37.79
N ILE A 1098 19.05 -21.83 -36.58
CA ILE A 1098 19.70 -23.11 -36.29
C ILE A 1098 18.81 -24.21 -36.86
N GLN A 1099 19.24 -24.82 -37.97
CA GLN A 1099 18.69 -26.09 -38.43
C GLN A 1099 19.48 -27.22 -37.79
N CYS A 1100 18.87 -27.81 -36.76
CA CYS A 1100 19.14 -29.16 -36.29
C CYS A 1100 18.36 -30.13 -37.22
#